data_AF-A0A9Q9EUF8-F1
#
_entry.id   AF-A0A9Q9EUF8-F1
#
_cell.length_a   1.000
_cell.length_b   1.000
_cell.length_c   1.000
_cell.angle_alpha   90.00
_cell.angle_beta   90.00
_cell.angle_gamma   90.00
#
_symmetry.space_group_name_H-M   'P 1'
#
loop_
_entity.id
_entity.type
_entity.pdbx_description
1 polymer ?
#
loop_
_entity_poly.entity_id
_entity_poly.type
_entity_poly.pdbx_seq_one_letter_code
_entity_poly.pdbx_strand_id
1 'polypeptide(L)'
;MNKKRFSLIILICFLSITAFAKGSAEVDYAAAIKLLESSENTAALEDIVQVMEKKPESMESGISLARKTMKNQAEFQETFHQLIELLKTDPNNNLKRIAIIDKMEAIEADIDPLLKEFLEKVKVSSFYAIYRIKFNDIMNEGIALIKEQKYNDAAGTFIKGFSMYDGDTVNENEGSRINNILKNDLDAVKAEAKRYESSYAAFMADVKKYRSKLGSSSVTTLEKELSNLKDSSSQLRSITGSTARLGSVLKRIYLSEIKKEAEAQETILPFAYRLTMGRDSAKEYEGIEGAMEAGVHEPLYSLADSHWQEIKRLWFEACDTFNFEKDIPIEKNISLIDFHLNSLIEIYSLINTRSNSRFFKTADTQDKKRASLSELNKIISSTKKHYSSFLSLRKTIEPVTPIYAGSADELRNSENPRIKKLKAEIKELDSLVDSVKKLSESTVPHGANDLAKEQESLQSKQNLFLNNLNQSRVICYEGLAIINNTSGKKALAEAVQRHDTFRNTKQGSDKMSPDAARQELLVLRQIINLDLRILKNFVKELDVLIDASARTFAENKKGIEKTINSFENLSKIIDSDLAQTESTMLKIQLAKNEADLRFEEAKKNLKAGNFSAARRSIELSRTRTNDALYLEENPEYRQMTDERLDKLGKEINDAENAVVVRDVREYLEKAKKDYFNTDFRRAEETLIAARNRWAVTHVDPNEEVENWLGIVNTAGTLKTGRTIPVSAPLYPQMIQLLNNANQLYLDAAQKIKSGQRSSALNNLKQAKENTRQVLLIFPYNEIAGQLNLKIDKLVDPANFTGQFRRKVQTIRAEYKRNSQKSYSDLLDLYSIDKNFPGLIELKDEIEIYLGLKLPPPNYKAIAEAADLTKSAQAIYRAGDKIAFPIAVQQLDTAIKLDPQNITAIRLKDSIQMSMGGAAAVVLSAADETKYQQAVSELQKGNKVIAAALVEQLMQSPNARNSAKVRELKKRIDALL
;
A
#
# COMPACT_ATOMS: atom_id res chain seq x y z
N MET A 1 61.04 109.24 15.83
CA MET A 1 60.94 109.50 17.28
C MET A 1 62.33 109.28 17.87
N ASN A 2 62.95 110.36 18.39
CA ASN A 2 64.12 110.51 19.27
C ASN A 2 65.37 109.58 19.14
N LYS A 3 66.63 110.03 19.32
CA LYS A 3 67.39 111.31 19.26
C LYS A 3 68.73 111.00 19.96
N LYS A 4 69.85 111.49 19.40
CA LYS A 4 71.11 112.04 20.00
C LYS A 4 72.34 111.48 19.25
N ARG A 5 73.08 112.21 18.40
CA ARG A 5 73.86 113.48 18.55
C ARG A 5 74.87 113.44 19.69
N PHE A 6 76.17 113.49 19.37
CA PHE A 6 77.02 114.66 19.67
C PHE A 6 78.34 114.66 18.88
N SER A 7 78.77 115.87 18.53
CA SER A 7 79.89 116.26 17.67
C SER A 7 81.15 116.55 18.50
N LEU A 8 82.34 116.55 17.87
CA LEU A 8 83.37 117.56 18.20
C LEU A 8 84.23 117.88 16.98
N ILE A 9 84.25 119.17 16.65
CA ILE A 9 85.16 119.88 15.73
C ILE A 9 86.13 120.67 16.63
N ILE A 10 87.40 120.83 16.20
CA ILE A 10 88.33 121.99 16.33
C ILE A 10 89.74 121.42 16.09
N LEU A 11 90.46 121.64 14.97
CA LEU A 11 91.01 122.83 14.30
C LEU A 11 92.41 123.26 14.84
N ILE A 12 93.36 123.39 13.88
CA ILE A 12 94.58 124.25 13.81
C ILE A 12 95.99 123.66 14.10
N CYS A 13 96.64 123.31 12.98
CA CYS A 13 97.91 123.82 12.42
C CYS A 13 99.34 123.50 12.91
N PHE A 14 100.16 123.29 11.87
CA PHE A 14 101.62 123.48 11.66
C PHE A 14 102.63 122.55 12.34
N LEU A 15 103.23 121.64 11.55
CA LEU A 15 104.59 121.81 11.02
C LEU A 15 104.94 120.74 9.97
N SER A 16 105.49 121.22 8.85
CA SER A 16 106.05 120.49 7.72
C SER A 16 107.35 119.73 8.07
N ILE A 17 107.80 118.87 7.14
CA ILE A 17 109.08 118.11 6.97
C ILE A 17 108.74 116.60 6.88
N THR A 18 108.94 115.82 5.82
CA THR A 18 109.61 115.93 4.51
C THR A 18 109.05 114.84 3.58
N ALA A 19 109.07 115.11 2.27
CA ALA A 19 108.81 114.15 1.20
C ALA A 19 109.83 112.99 1.17
N PHE A 20 109.35 111.79 0.81
CA PHE A 20 110.03 110.86 -0.09
C PHE A 20 108.98 110.15 -0.96
N ALA A 21 109.32 109.97 -2.24
CA ALA A 21 108.44 109.60 -3.34
C ALA A 21 107.82 108.20 -3.21
N LYS A 22 106.51 108.10 -3.46
CA LYS A 22 105.75 106.83 -3.55
C LYS A 22 105.04 106.64 -4.91
N GLY A 23 105.42 107.42 -5.93
CA GLY A 23 104.75 107.51 -7.23
C GLY A 23 105.33 106.66 -8.37
N SER A 24 106.43 105.92 -8.18
CA SER A 24 106.97 105.02 -9.22
C SER A 24 106.34 103.63 -9.22
N ALA A 25 105.75 103.21 -8.09
CA ALA A 25 105.21 101.86 -7.89
C ALA A 25 103.92 101.54 -8.69
N GLU A 26 103.01 102.51 -8.85
CA GLU A 26 101.74 102.30 -9.58
C GLU A 26 101.93 102.20 -11.10
N VAL A 27 102.97 102.83 -11.66
CA VAL A 27 103.21 102.84 -13.11
C VAL A 27 103.83 101.53 -13.57
N ASP A 28 104.73 100.94 -12.76
CA ASP A 28 105.45 99.73 -13.13
C ASP A 28 104.57 98.47 -13.14
N TYR A 29 103.50 98.41 -12.33
CA TYR A 29 102.62 97.25 -12.18
C TYR A 29 101.18 97.48 -12.71
N ALA A 30 100.96 98.43 -13.61
CA ALA A 30 99.61 98.81 -14.07
C ALA A 30 98.82 97.65 -14.73
N ALA A 31 99.50 96.74 -15.45
CA ALA A 31 98.87 95.56 -16.05
C ALA A 31 98.41 94.55 -14.99
N ALA A 32 99.29 94.16 -14.08
CA ALA A 32 98.95 93.34 -12.91
C ALA A 32 97.82 93.91 -12.05
N ILE A 33 97.79 95.24 -11.84
CA ILE A 33 96.69 95.89 -11.09
C ILE A 33 95.36 95.72 -11.83
N LYS A 34 95.34 95.88 -13.15
CA LYS A 34 94.14 95.70 -13.97
C LYS A 34 93.64 94.25 -13.95
N LEU A 35 94.56 93.28 -14.02
CA LEU A 35 94.24 91.85 -13.91
C LEU A 35 93.69 91.51 -12.51
N LEU A 36 94.27 92.10 -11.47
CA LEU A 36 93.76 91.97 -10.10
C LEU A 36 92.37 92.60 -9.93
N GLU A 37 92.08 93.72 -10.60
CA GLU A 37 90.75 94.36 -10.62
C GLU A 37 89.71 93.53 -11.39
N SER A 38 90.10 92.82 -12.45
CA SER A 38 89.24 91.83 -13.13
C SER A 38 89.17 90.48 -12.41
N SER A 39 89.81 90.36 -11.24
CA SER A 39 89.90 89.13 -10.44
C SER A 39 90.61 87.98 -11.17
N GLU A 40 91.47 88.25 -12.15
CA GLU A 40 92.35 87.30 -12.83
C GLU A 40 93.66 87.18 -12.03
N ASN A 41 93.60 86.56 -10.84
CA ASN A 41 94.70 86.65 -9.88
C ASN A 41 95.91 85.80 -10.29
N THR A 42 95.69 84.72 -11.04
CA THR A 42 96.79 83.87 -11.54
C THR A 42 97.61 84.64 -12.56
N ALA A 43 96.94 85.24 -13.55
CA ALA A 43 97.56 86.11 -14.55
C ALA A 43 98.22 87.34 -13.91
N ALA A 44 97.60 87.93 -12.87
CA ALA A 44 98.18 89.04 -12.13
C ALA A 44 99.48 88.65 -11.41
N LEU A 45 99.58 87.46 -10.80
CA LEU A 45 100.83 87.00 -10.16
C LEU A 45 101.94 86.76 -11.17
N GLU A 46 101.63 86.17 -12.33
CA GLU A 46 102.60 85.97 -13.41
C GLU A 46 103.18 87.30 -13.92
N ASP A 47 102.32 88.30 -14.11
CA ASP A 47 102.74 89.64 -14.53
C ASP A 47 103.61 90.33 -13.46
N ILE A 48 103.26 90.22 -12.17
CA ILE A 48 104.05 90.78 -11.06
C ILE A 48 105.46 90.18 -11.03
N VAL A 49 105.58 88.85 -11.15
CA VAL A 49 106.88 88.16 -11.16
C VAL A 49 107.72 88.63 -12.35
N GLN A 50 107.13 88.72 -13.55
CA GLN A 50 107.86 89.22 -14.73
C GLN A 50 108.36 90.66 -14.56
N VAL A 51 107.57 91.55 -13.94
CA VAL A 51 107.99 92.93 -13.68
C VAL A 51 109.10 92.97 -12.62
N MET A 52 108.99 92.18 -11.56
CA MET A 52 110.02 92.09 -10.50
C MET A 52 111.37 91.60 -11.03
N GLU A 53 111.39 90.63 -11.94
CA GLU A 53 112.62 90.14 -12.59
C GLU A 53 113.28 91.21 -13.47
N LYS A 54 112.48 92.02 -14.17
CA LYS A 54 112.99 93.06 -15.09
C LYS A 54 113.39 94.35 -14.38
N LYS A 55 112.76 94.67 -13.23
CA LYS A 55 112.95 95.92 -12.48
C LYS A 55 113.13 95.67 -10.98
N PRO A 56 114.31 95.17 -10.55
CA PRO A 56 114.59 94.85 -9.14
C PRO A 56 114.41 96.05 -8.19
N GLU A 57 114.57 97.28 -8.67
CA GLU A 57 114.36 98.51 -7.91
C GLU A 57 112.91 98.72 -7.44
N SER A 58 111.94 98.10 -8.12
CA SER A 58 110.50 98.16 -7.79
C SER A 58 110.03 96.97 -6.93
N MET A 59 110.96 96.09 -6.55
CA MET A 59 110.69 94.79 -5.93
C MET A 59 109.87 94.88 -4.65
N GLU A 60 110.05 95.90 -3.81
CA GLU A 60 109.27 96.05 -2.57
C GLU A 60 107.77 96.29 -2.85
N SER A 61 107.46 97.04 -3.92
CA SER A 61 106.09 97.28 -4.36
C SER A 61 105.49 96.05 -5.03
N GLY A 62 106.28 95.34 -5.84
CA GLY A 62 105.91 94.04 -6.39
C GLY A 62 105.62 93.00 -5.32
N ILE A 63 106.44 92.91 -4.26
CA ILE A 63 106.20 92.01 -3.11
C ILE A 63 104.90 92.37 -2.39
N SER A 64 104.60 93.65 -2.20
CA SER A 64 103.34 94.09 -1.58
C SER A 64 102.11 93.73 -2.43
N LEU A 65 102.18 93.96 -3.75
CA LEU A 65 101.11 93.61 -4.68
C LEU A 65 100.95 92.09 -4.81
N ALA A 66 102.06 91.34 -4.93
CA ALA A 66 102.06 89.87 -4.91
C ALA A 66 101.44 89.33 -3.62
N ARG A 67 101.76 89.91 -2.44
CA ARG A 67 101.11 89.52 -1.18
C ARG A 67 99.60 89.77 -1.21
N LYS A 68 99.13 90.85 -1.83
CA LYS A 68 97.71 91.14 -1.98
C LYS A 68 97.03 90.13 -2.91
N THR A 69 97.63 89.82 -4.05
CA THR A 69 97.10 88.84 -5.02
C THR A 69 97.17 87.40 -4.48
N MET A 70 98.25 87.01 -3.81
CA MET A 70 98.40 85.72 -3.13
C MET A 70 97.35 85.54 -2.01
N LYS A 71 96.88 86.63 -1.39
CA LYS A 71 95.79 86.57 -0.40
C LYS A 71 94.47 86.13 -1.05
N ASN A 72 94.14 86.65 -2.24
CA ASN A 72 92.95 86.22 -2.99
C ASN A 72 93.06 84.75 -3.40
N GLN A 73 94.24 84.32 -3.86
CA GLN A 73 94.51 82.92 -4.21
C GLN A 73 94.43 81.97 -2.99
N ALA A 74 94.91 82.41 -1.82
CA ALA A 74 94.74 81.67 -0.57
C ALA A 74 93.25 81.57 -0.17
N GLU A 75 92.47 82.64 -0.35
CA GLU A 75 91.03 82.63 -0.09
C GLU A 75 90.27 81.72 -1.08
N PHE A 76 90.67 81.68 -2.36
CA PHE A 76 90.14 80.75 -3.35
C PHE A 76 90.42 79.29 -2.95
N GLN A 77 91.65 78.97 -2.58
CA GLN A 77 92.03 77.63 -2.11
C GLN A 77 91.27 77.22 -0.84
N GLU A 78 91.14 78.12 0.14
CA GLU A 78 90.34 77.87 1.34
C GLU A 78 88.87 77.60 1.00
N THR A 79 88.30 78.41 0.11
CA THR A 79 86.92 78.27 -0.36
C THR A 79 86.72 76.96 -1.13
N PHE A 80 87.69 76.52 -1.94
CA PHE A 80 87.67 75.21 -2.59
C PHE A 80 87.71 74.05 -1.58
N HIS A 81 88.56 74.14 -0.54
CA HIS A 81 88.58 73.15 0.53
C HIS A 81 87.23 73.09 1.29
N GLN A 82 86.59 74.24 1.52
CA GLN A 82 85.25 74.30 2.08
C GLN A 82 84.22 73.60 1.19
N LEU A 83 84.33 73.72 -0.15
CA LEU A 83 83.48 72.98 -1.08
C LEU A 83 83.70 71.47 -0.96
N ILE A 84 84.94 71.00 -0.98
CA ILE A 84 85.28 69.57 -0.86
C ILE A 84 84.79 69.00 0.48
N GLU A 85 84.98 69.73 1.58
CA GLU A 85 84.50 69.29 2.90
C GLU A 85 82.96 69.28 2.97
N LEU A 86 82.30 70.25 2.34
CA LEU A 86 80.83 70.26 2.24
C LEU A 86 80.32 69.07 1.43
N LEU A 87 80.97 68.73 0.32
CA LEU A 87 80.64 67.55 -0.50
C LEU A 87 80.78 66.24 0.30
N LYS A 88 81.65 66.20 1.32
CA LYS A 88 81.89 65.03 2.17
C LYS A 88 80.95 64.97 3.39
N THR A 89 80.74 66.09 4.08
CA THR A 89 80.07 66.13 5.39
C THR A 89 78.58 66.41 5.31
N ASP A 90 78.16 67.24 4.36
CA ASP A 90 76.76 67.60 4.14
C ASP A 90 76.45 67.65 2.64
N PRO A 91 76.48 66.48 1.96
CA PRO A 91 76.20 66.41 0.53
C PRO A 91 74.75 66.78 0.17
N ASN A 92 73.87 66.90 1.16
CA ASN A 92 72.50 67.41 1.05
C ASN A 92 72.39 68.89 0.63
N ASN A 93 73.41 69.69 0.98
CA ASN A 93 73.26 71.14 1.12
C ASN A 93 73.52 71.90 -0.18
N ASN A 94 72.63 71.68 -1.14
CA ASN A 94 72.74 72.21 -2.50
C ASN A 94 72.81 73.75 -2.56
N LEU A 95 72.07 74.46 -1.70
CA LEU A 95 72.13 75.92 -1.62
C LEU A 95 73.52 76.41 -1.18
N LYS A 96 74.10 75.76 -0.17
CA LYS A 96 75.43 76.12 0.33
C LYS A 96 76.53 75.75 -0.66
N ARG A 97 76.38 74.66 -1.43
CA ARG A 97 77.30 74.31 -2.53
C ARG A 97 77.34 75.40 -3.59
N ILE A 98 76.17 75.83 -4.07
CA ILE A 98 76.06 76.90 -5.07
C ILE A 98 76.69 78.19 -4.54
N ALA A 99 76.37 78.60 -3.30
CA ALA A 99 76.94 79.81 -2.70
C ALA A 99 78.47 79.77 -2.57
N ILE A 100 79.06 78.60 -2.26
CA ILE A 100 80.52 78.43 -2.22
C ILE A 100 81.10 78.52 -3.63
N ILE A 101 80.47 77.90 -4.64
CA ILE A 101 80.90 77.97 -6.04
C ILE A 101 80.83 79.42 -6.57
N ASP A 102 79.73 80.13 -6.33
CA ASP A 102 79.58 81.54 -6.72
C ASP A 102 80.65 82.41 -6.07
N LYS A 103 81.01 82.13 -4.80
CA LYS A 103 82.11 82.82 -4.11
C LYS A 103 83.46 82.51 -4.78
N MET A 104 83.71 81.27 -5.18
CA MET A 104 84.93 80.91 -5.91
C MET A 104 85.04 81.64 -7.26
N GLU A 105 83.95 81.65 -8.04
CA GLU A 105 83.85 82.34 -9.33
C GLU A 105 84.00 83.87 -9.21
N ALA A 106 83.61 84.45 -8.07
CA ALA A 106 83.78 85.88 -7.80
C ALA A 106 85.20 86.24 -7.31
N ILE A 107 85.91 85.31 -6.65
CA ILE A 107 87.29 85.53 -6.19
C ILE A 107 88.28 85.39 -7.35
N GLU A 108 88.06 84.41 -8.23
CA GLU A 108 88.95 84.10 -9.36
C GLU A 108 88.16 84.00 -10.67
N ALA A 109 88.50 84.87 -11.63
CA ALA A 109 87.91 84.88 -12.96
C ALA A 109 88.68 84.00 -13.96
N ASP A 110 89.98 83.76 -13.74
CA ASP A 110 90.86 82.98 -14.62
C ASP A 110 91.02 81.50 -14.22
N ILE A 111 89.99 80.91 -13.61
CA ILE A 111 89.98 79.51 -13.11
C ILE A 111 90.42 78.52 -14.21
N ASP A 112 91.27 77.56 -13.81
CA ASP A 112 91.69 76.42 -14.63
C ASP A 112 90.48 75.76 -15.34
N PRO A 113 90.55 75.49 -16.66
CA PRO A 113 89.42 74.96 -17.41
C PRO A 113 88.81 73.66 -16.85
N LEU A 114 89.63 72.73 -16.32
CA LEU A 114 89.14 71.47 -15.75
C LEU A 114 88.43 71.71 -14.41
N LEU A 115 88.99 72.59 -13.58
CA LEU A 115 88.35 72.98 -12.32
C LEU A 115 87.03 73.72 -12.59
N LYS A 116 87.00 74.61 -13.58
CA LYS A 116 85.78 75.32 -14.00
C LYS A 116 84.69 74.33 -14.45
N GLU A 117 85.03 73.34 -15.27
CA GLU A 117 84.09 72.28 -15.69
C GLU A 117 83.57 71.45 -14.50
N PHE A 118 84.43 71.13 -13.53
CA PHE A 118 84.02 70.45 -12.30
C PHE A 118 83.03 71.29 -11.48
N LEU A 119 83.34 72.57 -11.25
CA LEU A 119 82.46 73.49 -10.52
C LEU A 119 81.11 73.63 -11.22
N GLU A 120 81.10 73.77 -12.55
CA GLU A 120 79.88 73.84 -13.37
C GLU A 120 79.03 72.56 -13.22
N LYS A 121 79.64 71.37 -13.30
CA LYS A 121 78.94 70.09 -13.06
C LYS A 121 78.32 70.00 -11.67
N VAL A 122 79.06 70.39 -10.62
CA VAL A 122 78.55 70.38 -9.24
C VAL A 122 77.41 71.39 -9.07
N LYS A 123 77.50 72.55 -9.72
CA LYS A 123 76.47 73.60 -9.73
C LYS A 123 75.19 73.08 -10.40
N VAL A 124 75.28 72.51 -11.60
CA VAL A 124 74.15 71.90 -12.35
C VAL A 124 73.46 70.81 -11.53
N SER A 125 74.21 69.86 -10.95
CA SER A 125 73.65 68.77 -10.14
C SER A 125 72.94 69.31 -8.88
N SER A 126 73.50 70.34 -8.24
CA SER A 126 72.91 70.98 -7.06
C SER A 126 71.58 71.67 -7.39
N PHE A 127 71.49 72.38 -8.51
CA PHE A 127 70.23 72.97 -8.98
C PHE A 127 69.18 71.92 -9.36
N TYR A 128 69.58 70.87 -10.08
CA TYR A 128 68.69 69.77 -10.40
C TYR A 128 68.10 69.13 -9.13
N ALA A 129 68.92 68.90 -8.10
CA ALA A 129 68.47 68.36 -6.82
C ALA A 129 67.45 69.28 -6.11
N ILE A 130 67.65 70.60 -6.10
CA ILE A 130 66.70 71.59 -5.55
C ILE A 130 65.35 71.49 -6.27
N TYR A 131 65.35 71.51 -7.61
CA TYR A 131 64.12 71.41 -8.38
C TYR A 131 63.45 70.05 -8.25
N ARG A 132 64.22 68.97 -8.11
CA ARG A 132 63.68 67.63 -7.86
C ARG A 132 62.94 67.54 -6.51
N ILE A 133 63.46 68.17 -5.45
CA ILE A 133 62.78 68.26 -4.15
C ILE A 133 61.47 69.03 -4.32
N LYS A 134 61.54 70.25 -4.88
CA LYS A 134 60.36 71.08 -5.13
C LYS A 134 59.29 70.36 -5.97
N PHE A 135 59.71 69.62 -6.99
CA PHE A 135 58.83 68.79 -7.81
C PHE A 135 58.13 67.73 -6.97
N ASN A 136 58.87 66.95 -6.18
CA ASN A 136 58.27 65.90 -5.36
C ASN A 136 57.29 66.45 -4.32
N ASP A 137 57.60 67.60 -3.70
CA ASP A 137 56.72 68.24 -2.72
C ASP A 137 55.39 68.66 -3.37
N ILE A 138 55.45 69.32 -4.52
CA ILE A 138 54.27 69.70 -5.32
C ILE A 138 53.48 68.47 -5.73
N MET A 139 54.15 67.40 -6.16
CA MET A 139 53.48 66.16 -6.55
C MET A 139 52.72 65.54 -5.37
N ASN A 140 53.35 65.46 -4.20
CA ASN A 140 52.74 64.89 -2.99
C ASN A 140 51.55 65.72 -2.50
N GLU A 141 51.68 67.05 -2.48
CA GLU A 141 50.59 67.97 -2.09
C GLU A 141 49.40 67.83 -3.05
N GLY A 142 49.65 67.83 -4.36
CA GLY A 142 48.60 67.65 -5.37
C GLY A 142 47.87 66.32 -5.24
N ILE A 143 48.59 65.21 -5.00
CA ILE A 143 47.98 63.88 -4.79
C ILE A 143 47.13 63.87 -3.51
N ALA A 144 47.58 64.50 -2.42
CA ALA A 144 46.80 64.59 -1.19
C ALA A 144 45.48 65.33 -1.42
N LEU A 145 45.51 66.45 -2.17
CA LEU A 145 44.31 67.20 -2.53
C LEU A 145 43.32 66.38 -3.39
N ILE A 146 43.81 65.54 -4.31
CA ILE A 146 42.94 64.61 -5.07
C ILE A 146 42.22 63.65 -4.10
N LYS A 147 42.94 63.09 -3.12
CA LYS A 147 42.37 62.18 -2.11
C LYS A 147 41.33 62.88 -1.22
N GLU A 148 41.51 64.18 -0.98
CA GLU A 148 40.53 65.04 -0.29
C GLU A 148 39.38 65.50 -1.20
N GLN A 149 39.31 65.04 -2.46
CA GLN A 149 38.30 65.43 -3.47
C GLN A 149 38.34 66.92 -3.86
N LYS A 150 39.48 67.59 -3.64
CA LYS A 150 39.74 68.99 -4.00
C LYS A 150 40.47 69.08 -5.35
N TYR A 151 39.77 68.68 -6.41
CA TYR A 151 40.39 68.45 -7.73
C TYR A 151 40.94 69.71 -8.40
N ASN A 152 40.24 70.85 -8.32
CA ASN A 152 40.71 72.12 -8.87
C ASN A 152 41.94 72.63 -8.11
N ASP A 153 41.94 72.51 -6.77
CA ASP A 153 43.09 72.88 -5.93
C ASP A 153 44.31 72.00 -6.24
N ALA A 154 44.09 70.71 -6.50
CA ALA A 154 45.14 69.79 -6.93
C ALA A 154 45.73 70.20 -8.29
N ALA A 155 44.89 70.45 -9.30
CA ALA A 155 45.32 70.94 -10.61
C ALA A 155 46.10 72.26 -10.48
N GLY A 156 45.59 73.21 -9.68
CA GLY A 156 46.28 74.46 -9.37
C GLY A 156 47.64 74.25 -8.69
N THR A 157 47.75 73.27 -7.81
CA THR A 157 49.01 72.92 -7.13
C THR A 157 50.05 72.38 -8.11
N PHE A 158 49.69 71.47 -9.01
CA PHE A 158 50.63 71.01 -10.04
C PHE A 158 51.07 72.14 -10.99
N ILE A 159 50.19 73.10 -11.30
CA ILE A 159 50.53 74.29 -12.10
C ILE A 159 51.61 75.16 -11.44
N LYS A 160 51.62 75.28 -10.10
CA LYS A 160 52.68 76.00 -9.38
C LYS A 160 54.07 75.43 -9.69
N GLY A 161 54.15 74.15 -10.06
CA GLY A 161 55.38 73.48 -10.47
C GLY A 161 55.99 74.04 -11.75
N PHE A 162 55.21 74.71 -12.60
CA PHE A 162 55.74 75.38 -13.79
C PHE A 162 56.62 76.60 -13.48
N SER A 163 56.59 77.12 -12.25
CA SER A 163 57.51 78.18 -11.81
C SER A 163 58.99 77.80 -11.87
N MET A 164 59.31 76.50 -12.00
CA MET A 164 60.68 76.04 -12.21
C MET A 164 61.26 76.47 -13.55
N TYR A 165 60.45 77.01 -14.47
CA TYR A 165 60.85 77.41 -15.82
C TYR A 165 60.83 78.93 -16.06
N ASP A 166 60.53 79.74 -15.04
CA ASP A 166 60.32 81.20 -15.18
C ASP A 166 61.60 82.03 -15.31
N GLY A 167 62.80 81.43 -15.25
CA GLY A 167 64.07 82.08 -15.61
C GLY A 167 65.17 82.15 -14.54
N ASP A 168 64.86 81.83 -13.27
CA ASP A 168 65.85 81.81 -12.17
C ASP A 168 66.69 80.51 -12.18
N THR A 169 67.37 80.21 -13.28
CA THR A 169 68.14 78.96 -13.45
C THR A 169 69.65 79.19 -13.42
N VAL A 170 70.41 78.09 -13.29
CA VAL A 170 71.88 77.93 -13.23
C VAL A 170 72.67 78.88 -14.14
N ASN A 171 72.10 79.20 -15.31
CA ASN A 171 72.69 80.03 -16.35
C ASN A 171 71.55 80.78 -17.09
N GLU A 172 71.64 82.11 -17.25
CA GLU A 172 70.64 82.93 -17.97
C GLU A 172 70.37 82.40 -19.40
N ASN A 173 71.38 81.84 -20.05
CA ASN A 173 71.28 81.30 -21.41
C ASN A 173 70.48 79.98 -21.44
N GLU A 174 70.70 79.09 -20.47
CA GLU A 174 70.01 77.79 -20.41
C GLU A 174 68.55 77.96 -19.96
N GLY A 175 68.30 78.86 -19.02
CA GLY A 175 66.94 79.26 -18.61
C GLY A 175 66.15 79.85 -19.75
N SER A 176 66.76 80.76 -20.52
CA SER A 176 66.16 81.34 -21.72
C SER A 176 65.88 80.28 -22.78
N ARG A 177 66.78 79.31 -22.98
CA ARG A 177 66.58 78.17 -23.91
C ARG A 177 65.37 77.33 -23.51
N ILE A 178 65.32 76.86 -22.26
CA ILE A 178 64.26 75.99 -21.77
C ILE A 178 62.90 76.71 -21.79
N ASN A 179 62.86 77.98 -21.37
CA ASN A 179 61.65 78.79 -21.41
C ASN A 179 61.15 78.96 -22.85
N ASN A 180 62.03 79.28 -23.81
CA ASN A 180 61.64 79.40 -25.22
C ASN A 180 61.07 78.09 -25.82
N ILE A 181 61.56 76.93 -25.36
CA ILE A 181 61.07 75.62 -25.82
C ILE A 181 59.69 75.28 -25.23
N LEU A 182 59.46 75.58 -23.94
CA LEU A 182 58.28 75.07 -23.23
C LEU A 182 57.15 76.08 -23.04
N LYS A 183 57.41 77.40 -23.12
CA LYS A 183 56.47 78.43 -22.65
C LYS A 183 55.08 78.33 -23.25
N ASN A 184 54.98 78.19 -24.58
CA ASN A 184 53.70 78.11 -25.27
C ASN A 184 52.86 76.90 -24.81
N ASP A 185 53.49 75.73 -24.64
CA ASP A 185 52.81 74.52 -24.20
C ASP A 185 52.42 74.57 -22.73
N LEU A 186 53.27 75.13 -21.87
CA LEU A 186 52.96 75.33 -20.44
C LEU A 186 51.80 76.31 -20.26
N ASP A 187 51.77 77.41 -21.02
CA ASP A 187 50.68 78.38 -20.97
C ASP A 187 49.38 77.80 -21.55
N ALA A 188 49.47 76.93 -22.57
CA ALA A 188 48.32 76.17 -23.05
C ALA A 188 47.76 75.21 -21.97
N VAL A 189 48.62 74.51 -21.22
CA VAL A 189 48.19 73.66 -20.10
C VAL A 189 47.52 74.48 -19.00
N LYS A 190 48.09 75.63 -18.63
CA LYS A 190 47.47 76.56 -17.65
C LYS A 190 46.10 77.03 -18.13
N ALA A 191 45.96 77.36 -19.41
CA ALA A 191 44.69 77.80 -20.00
C ALA A 191 43.62 76.70 -19.97
N GLU A 192 43.96 75.46 -20.32
CA GLU A 192 43.02 74.33 -20.24
C GLU A 192 42.63 74.04 -18.78
N ALA A 193 43.55 74.18 -17.83
CA ALA A 193 43.22 74.03 -16.41
C ALA A 193 42.25 75.09 -15.89
N LYS A 194 42.42 76.35 -16.31
CA LYS A 194 41.47 77.42 -15.99
C LYS A 194 40.10 77.21 -16.65
N ARG A 195 40.09 76.69 -17.89
CA ARG A 195 38.84 76.30 -18.57
C ARG A 195 38.12 75.19 -17.82
N TYR A 196 38.85 74.16 -17.39
CA TYR A 196 38.31 73.08 -16.56
C TYR A 196 37.68 73.64 -15.27
N GLU A 197 38.43 74.45 -14.52
CA GLU A 197 37.96 75.06 -13.26
C GLU A 197 36.67 75.86 -13.47
N SER A 198 36.60 76.66 -14.53
CA SER A 198 35.43 77.49 -14.88
C SER A 198 34.20 76.64 -15.23
N SER A 199 34.40 75.50 -15.90
CA SER A 199 33.33 74.56 -16.27
C SER A 199 32.93 73.62 -15.12
N TYR A 200 33.81 73.38 -14.15
CA TYR A 200 33.62 72.39 -13.08
C TYR A 200 32.43 72.72 -12.18
N ALA A 201 32.20 74.00 -11.87
CA ALA A 201 31.08 74.43 -11.05
C ALA A 201 29.72 74.10 -11.68
N ALA A 202 29.59 74.21 -13.01
CA ALA A 202 28.37 73.87 -13.72
C ALA A 202 28.09 72.35 -13.67
N PHE A 203 29.12 71.53 -13.93
CA PHE A 203 29.03 70.08 -13.80
C PHE A 203 28.61 69.65 -12.39
N MET A 204 29.23 70.19 -11.34
CA MET A 204 28.86 69.86 -9.96
C MET A 204 27.45 70.32 -9.59
N ALA A 205 26.97 71.44 -10.17
CA ALA A 205 25.59 71.87 -10.02
C ALA A 205 24.62 70.88 -10.68
N ASP A 206 24.94 70.35 -11.86
CA ASP A 206 24.14 69.34 -12.55
C ASP A 206 24.14 68.00 -11.81
N VAL A 207 25.29 67.55 -11.28
CA VAL A 207 25.38 66.38 -10.38
C VAL A 207 24.44 66.55 -9.18
N LYS A 208 24.45 67.71 -8.53
CA LYS A 208 23.60 67.98 -7.36
C LYS A 208 22.11 68.02 -7.72
N LYS A 209 21.74 68.64 -8.85
CA LYS A 209 20.35 68.68 -9.36
C LYS A 209 19.85 67.30 -9.73
N TYR A 210 20.66 66.49 -10.40
CA TYR A 210 20.33 65.11 -10.72
C TYR A 210 20.09 64.33 -9.42
N ARG A 211 21.01 64.42 -8.46
CA ARG A 211 20.91 63.74 -7.17
C ARG A 211 19.65 64.12 -6.37
N SER A 212 19.28 65.40 -6.32
CA SER A 212 18.12 65.84 -5.54
C SER A 212 16.77 65.34 -6.10
N LYS A 213 16.75 64.92 -7.37
CA LYS A 213 15.56 64.38 -8.03
C LYS A 213 15.46 62.85 -8.03
N LEU A 214 16.49 62.15 -7.55
CA LEU A 214 16.54 60.69 -7.50
C LEU A 214 15.35 60.07 -6.74
N GLY A 215 14.90 60.70 -5.66
CA GLY A 215 13.86 60.15 -4.78
C GLY A 215 12.44 60.64 -5.04
N SER A 216 12.18 61.56 -5.98
CA SER A 216 10.94 62.36 -5.94
C SER A 216 10.22 62.66 -7.25
N SER A 217 10.60 62.18 -8.44
CA SER A 217 9.99 62.76 -9.67
C SER A 217 9.89 61.84 -10.88
N SER A 218 8.90 62.13 -11.72
CA SER A 218 8.57 61.44 -12.97
C SER A 218 9.78 61.18 -13.87
N VAL A 219 9.74 60.05 -14.60
CA VAL A 219 10.73 59.60 -15.59
C VAL A 219 11.21 60.75 -16.49
N THR A 220 10.26 61.56 -16.99
CA THR A 220 10.52 62.71 -17.87
C THR A 220 11.38 63.83 -17.27
N THR A 221 11.36 64.00 -15.94
CA THR A 221 12.16 65.04 -15.26
C THR A 221 13.62 64.62 -15.11
N LEU A 222 13.88 63.32 -14.92
CA LEU A 222 15.23 62.77 -14.78
C LEU A 222 15.97 62.67 -16.12
N GLU A 223 15.27 62.38 -17.21
CA GLU A 223 15.84 62.41 -18.57
C GLU A 223 16.43 63.78 -18.92
N LYS A 224 15.73 64.87 -18.56
CA LYS A 224 16.22 66.24 -18.78
C LYS A 224 17.51 66.52 -18.01
N GLU A 225 17.56 66.19 -16.72
CA GLU A 225 18.76 66.42 -15.91
C GLU A 225 19.92 65.51 -16.31
N LEU A 226 19.64 64.29 -16.78
CA LEU A 226 20.65 63.40 -17.34
C LEU A 226 21.29 63.98 -18.60
N SER A 227 20.48 64.60 -19.48
CA SER A 227 21.02 65.30 -20.66
C SER A 227 21.94 66.45 -20.27
N ASN A 228 21.55 67.28 -19.29
CA ASN A 228 22.41 68.36 -18.79
C ASN A 228 23.74 67.82 -18.24
N LEU A 229 23.67 66.75 -17.44
CA LEU A 229 24.84 66.08 -16.87
C LEU A 229 25.75 65.49 -17.95
N LYS A 230 25.17 64.92 -19.02
CA LYS A 230 25.92 64.42 -20.18
C LYS A 230 26.70 65.52 -20.88
N ASP A 231 26.06 66.67 -21.09
CA ASP A 231 26.69 67.80 -21.78
C ASP A 231 27.85 68.39 -20.94
N SER A 232 27.61 68.65 -19.65
CA SER A 232 28.62 69.22 -18.77
C SER A 232 29.79 68.27 -18.48
N SER A 233 29.52 66.96 -18.30
CA SER A 233 30.59 65.95 -18.17
C SER A 233 31.41 65.78 -19.45
N SER A 234 30.76 65.76 -20.63
CA SER A 234 31.45 65.65 -21.92
C SER A 234 32.36 66.85 -22.19
N GLN A 235 31.94 68.05 -21.79
CA GLN A 235 32.78 69.25 -21.86
C GLN A 235 34.04 69.09 -21.01
N LEU A 236 33.92 68.66 -19.75
CA LEU A 236 35.08 68.44 -18.88
C LEU A 236 35.99 67.31 -19.39
N ARG A 237 35.43 66.22 -19.93
CA ARG A 237 36.18 65.13 -20.57
C ARG A 237 36.99 65.63 -21.77
N SER A 238 36.41 66.51 -22.59
CA SER A 238 37.08 67.11 -23.74
C SER A 238 38.28 67.98 -23.32
N ILE A 239 38.09 68.84 -22.30
CA ILE A 239 39.16 69.67 -21.72
C ILE A 239 40.28 68.78 -21.13
N THR A 240 39.91 67.76 -20.36
CA THR A 240 40.87 66.78 -19.80
C THR A 240 41.68 66.11 -20.92
N GLY A 241 41.04 65.75 -22.03
CA GLY A 241 41.72 65.19 -23.20
C GLY A 241 42.65 66.15 -23.92
N SER A 242 42.31 67.44 -23.97
CA SER A 242 43.22 68.50 -24.44
C SER A 242 44.45 68.59 -23.55
N THR A 243 44.28 68.58 -22.22
CA THR A 243 45.39 68.55 -21.25
C THR A 243 46.28 67.33 -21.44
N ALA A 244 45.71 66.14 -21.62
CA ALA A 244 46.48 64.90 -21.86
C ALA A 244 47.32 64.98 -23.17
N ARG A 245 46.74 65.56 -24.23
CA ARG A 245 47.47 65.80 -25.50
C ARG A 245 48.62 66.78 -25.32
N LEU A 246 48.40 67.87 -24.59
CA LEU A 246 49.45 68.85 -24.28
C LEU A 246 50.57 68.24 -23.43
N GLY A 247 50.23 67.45 -22.42
CA GLY A 247 51.21 66.64 -21.68
C GLY A 247 52.02 65.75 -22.64
N SER A 248 51.37 65.10 -23.60
CA SER A 248 52.05 64.23 -24.58
C SER A 248 52.99 65.02 -25.50
N VAL A 249 52.64 66.27 -25.84
CA VAL A 249 53.55 67.19 -26.55
C VAL A 249 54.78 67.47 -25.68
N LEU A 250 54.60 67.87 -24.42
CA LEU A 250 55.69 68.13 -23.47
C LEU A 250 56.62 66.91 -23.30
N LYS A 251 56.04 65.70 -23.24
CA LYS A 251 56.82 64.45 -23.17
C LYS A 251 57.65 64.22 -24.44
N ARG A 252 57.10 64.51 -25.62
CA ARG A 252 57.84 64.40 -26.89
C ARG A 252 58.98 65.40 -26.97
N ILE A 253 58.76 66.64 -26.51
CA ILE A 253 59.79 67.68 -26.44
C ILE A 253 60.96 67.18 -25.58
N TYR A 254 60.67 66.70 -24.37
CA TYR A 254 61.69 66.09 -23.50
C TYR A 254 62.48 64.97 -24.20
N LEU A 255 61.78 64.02 -24.84
CA LEU A 255 62.43 62.90 -25.54
C LEU A 255 63.26 63.35 -26.75
N SER A 256 62.89 64.44 -27.41
CA SER A 256 63.67 64.99 -28.53
C SER A 256 64.93 65.73 -28.07
N GLU A 257 64.87 66.43 -26.92
CA GLU A 257 66.02 67.17 -26.41
C GLU A 257 67.09 66.24 -25.86
N ILE A 258 66.74 65.20 -25.09
CA ILE A 258 67.73 64.22 -24.60
C ILE A 258 68.42 63.45 -25.73
N LYS A 259 67.77 63.27 -26.89
CA LYS A 259 68.43 62.63 -28.04
C LYS A 259 69.53 63.49 -28.67
N LYS A 260 69.52 64.80 -28.46
CA LYS A 260 70.52 65.74 -29.02
C LYS A 260 71.78 65.83 -28.15
N GLU A 261 71.67 65.56 -26.86
CA GLU A 261 72.77 65.65 -25.87
C GLU A 261 72.94 64.30 -25.15
N ALA A 262 73.86 63.46 -25.64
CA ALA A 262 74.05 62.08 -25.14
C ALA A 262 74.53 61.98 -23.67
N GLU A 263 74.99 63.09 -23.07
CA GLU A 263 75.50 63.16 -21.69
C GLU A 263 74.55 63.88 -20.70
N ALA A 264 73.41 64.43 -21.15
CA ALA A 264 72.51 65.24 -20.31
C ALA A 264 71.52 64.38 -19.49
N GLN A 265 71.99 63.75 -18.40
CA GLN A 265 71.12 63.01 -17.47
C GLN A 265 70.40 63.90 -16.44
N GLU A 266 70.95 65.08 -16.12
CA GLU A 266 70.43 66.00 -15.09
C GLU A 266 69.71 67.20 -15.72
N THR A 267 68.46 67.00 -16.14
CA THR A 267 67.62 68.06 -16.73
C THR A 267 66.24 68.15 -16.06
N ILE A 268 65.71 69.38 -15.92
CA ILE A 268 64.38 69.64 -15.32
C ILE A 268 63.22 69.44 -16.32
N LEU A 269 63.49 69.38 -17.63
CA LEU A 269 62.50 69.17 -18.70
C LEU A 269 61.42 68.09 -18.44
N PRO A 270 61.73 66.90 -17.89
CA PRO A 270 60.71 65.88 -17.67
C PRO A 270 59.68 66.27 -16.61
N PHE A 271 59.98 67.23 -15.72
CA PHE A 271 59.01 67.67 -14.71
C PHE A 271 57.79 68.34 -15.36
N ALA A 272 57.94 68.99 -16.53
CA ALA A 272 56.84 69.64 -17.23
C ALA A 272 55.74 68.63 -17.59
N TYR A 273 56.08 67.58 -18.34
CA TYR A 273 55.09 66.57 -18.70
C TYR A 273 54.61 65.79 -17.47
N ARG A 274 55.47 65.51 -16.48
CA ARG A 274 55.07 64.77 -15.27
C ARG A 274 54.13 65.56 -14.37
N LEU A 275 54.25 66.88 -14.30
CA LEU A 275 53.27 67.74 -13.61
C LEU A 275 51.94 67.74 -14.38
N THR A 276 51.96 67.69 -15.72
CA THR A 276 50.75 67.67 -16.53
C THR A 276 50.02 66.32 -16.52
N MET A 277 50.71 65.22 -16.82
CA MET A 277 50.10 63.88 -16.99
C MET A 277 50.44 62.89 -15.87
N GLY A 278 51.13 63.32 -14.82
CA GLY A 278 51.63 62.45 -13.76
C GLY A 278 52.93 61.71 -14.13
N ARG A 279 53.59 61.11 -13.11
CA ARG A 279 54.76 60.26 -13.30
C ARG A 279 54.42 59.02 -14.13
N ASP A 280 55.39 58.54 -14.91
CA ASP A 280 55.19 57.36 -15.77
C ASP A 280 54.80 56.10 -14.99
N SER A 281 55.23 55.98 -13.73
CA SER A 281 54.91 54.88 -12.81
C SER A 281 53.58 55.03 -12.07
N ALA A 282 52.86 56.15 -12.22
CA ALA A 282 51.65 56.40 -11.47
C ALA A 282 50.51 55.44 -11.89
N LYS A 283 49.91 54.78 -10.89
CA LYS A 283 48.71 53.94 -11.03
C LYS A 283 47.44 54.62 -10.51
N GLU A 284 47.61 55.58 -9.60
CA GLU A 284 46.53 56.42 -9.07
C GLU A 284 46.57 57.79 -9.75
N TYR A 285 45.46 58.53 -9.65
CA TYR A 285 45.32 59.87 -10.21
C TYR A 285 46.44 60.79 -9.74
N GLU A 286 47.18 61.36 -10.70
CA GLU A 286 48.33 62.22 -10.44
C GLU A 286 48.51 63.23 -11.58
N GLY A 287 49.05 64.41 -11.27
CA GLY A 287 49.21 65.49 -12.23
C GLY A 287 47.90 66.20 -12.57
N ILE A 288 48.01 67.27 -13.37
CA ILE A 288 46.86 68.12 -13.76
C ILE A 288 45.76 67.28 -14.43
N GLU A 289 46.13 66.43 -15.38
CA GLU A 289 45.23 65.51 -16.09
C GLU A 289 44.55 64.53 -15.13
N GLY A 290 45.30 63.92 -14.20
CA GLY A 290 44.75 62.98 -13.23
C GLY A 290 43.76 63.62 -12.27
N ALA A 291 44.03 64.85 -11.82
CA ALA A 291 43.11 65.61 -10.98
C ALA A 291 41.80 65.93 -11.70
N MET A 292 41.87 66.36 -12.97
CA MET A 292 40.69 66.62 -13.80
C MET A 292 39.88 65.34 -14.07
N GLU A 293 40.55 64.24 -14.38
CA GLU A 293 39.91 62.95 -14.63
C GLU A 293 39.17 62.43 -13.38
N ALA A 294 39.79 62.53 -12.20
CA ALA A 294 39.18 62.19 -10.92
C ALA A 294 37.95 63.07 -10.62
N GLY A 295 38.04 64.36 -10.91
CA GLY A 295 36.96 65.31 -10.69
C GLY A 295 35.69 65.03 -11.49
N VAL A 296 35.79 64.34 -12.62
CA VAL A 296 34.60 63.89 -13.37
C VAL A 296 34.17 62.48 -12.94
N HIS A 297 35.12 61.56 -12.78
CA HIS A 297 34.83 60.15 -12.49
C HIS A 297 34.15 59.96 -11.14
N GLU A 298 34.71 60.50 -10.05
CA GLU A 298 34.24 60.23 -8.69
C GLU A 298 32.81 60.75 -8.43
N PRO A 299 32.41 61.97 -8.87
CA PRO A 299 31.03 62.43 -8.72
C PRO A 299 30.02 61.58 -9.50
N LEU A 300 30.33 61.15 -10.73
CA LEU A 300 29.46 60.27 -11.52
C LEU A 300 29.33 58.88 -10.88
N TYR A 301 30.44 58.32 -10.40
CA TYR A 301 30.42 57.02 -9.70
C TYR A 301 29.57 57.08 -8.41
N SER A 302 29.67 58.17 -7.65
CA SER A 302 28.84 58.42 -6.47
C SER A 302 27.33 58.53 -6.80
N LEU A 303 26.95 58.96 -8.01
CA LEU A 303 25.56 58.90 -8.46
C LEU A 303 25.09 57.47 -8.69
N ALA A 304 25.93 56.61 -9.29
CA ALA A 304 25.62 55.19 -9.45
C ALA A 304 25.38 54.50 -8.09
N ASP A 305 26.21 54.79 -7.09
CA ASP A 305 26.00 54.29 -5.72
C ASP A 305 24.65 54.73 -5.13
N SER A 306 24.23 55.97 -5.43
CA SER A 306 22.94 56.50 -4.96
C SER A 306 21.76 55.72 -5.56
N HIS A 307 21.82 55.34 -6.84
CA HIS A 307 20.82 54.46 -7.46
C HIS A 307 20.78 53.07 -6.80
N TRP A 308 21.93 52.48 -6.52
CA TRP A 308 21.99 51.17 -5.84
C TRP A 308 21.41 51.19 -4.42
N GLN A 309 21.60 52.28 -3.67
CA GLN A 309 20.99 52.42 -2.34
C GLN A 309 19.46 52.51 -2.43
N GLU A 310 18.93 53.23 -3.41
CA GLU A 310 17.49 53.40 -3.58
C GLU A 310 16.82 52.09 -4.05
N ILE A 311 17.46 51.39 -5.00
CA ILE A 311 17.08 50.03 -5.41
C ILE A 311 16.98 49.11 -4.20
N LYS A 312 18.00 49.12 -3.34
CA LYS A 312 18.05 48.29 -2.14
C LYS A 312 16.90 48.62 -1.20
N ARG A 313 16.64 49.90 -0.93
CA ARG A 313 15.51 50.34 -0.08
C ARG A 313 14.17 49.81 -0.62
N LEU A 314 13.89 50.01 -1.91
CA LEU A 314 12.65 49.58 -2.57
C LEU A 314 12.48 48.05 -2.56
N TRP A 315 13.59 47.31 -2.70
CA TRP A 315 13.60 45.84 -2.66
C TRP A 315 13.16 45.30 -1.30
N PHE A 316 13.76 45.80 -0.22
CA PHE A 316 13.41 45.37 1.13
C PHE A 316 11.97 45.77 1.49
N GLU A 317 11.50 46.95 1.07
CA GLU A 317 10.10 47.35 1.22
C GLU A 317 9.14 46.38 0.49
N ALA A 318 9.49 45.90 -0.70
CA ALA A 318 8.70 44.89 -1.41
C ALA A 318 8.69 43.56 -0.66
N CYS A 319 9.83 43.11 -0.13
CA CYS A 319 9.94 41.89 0.68
C CYS A 319 9.12 41.98 1.99
N ASP A 320 8.99 43.15 2.60
CA ASP A 320 8.23 43.32 3.83
C ASP A 320 6.70 43.26 3.64
N THR A 321 6.22 43.29 2.40
CA THR A 321 4.79 43.07 2.10
C THR A 321 4.33 41.62 2.29
N PHE A 322 5.25 40.66 2.46
CA PHE A 322 4.96 39.25 2.76
C PHE A 322 4.71 39.04 4.27
N ASN A 323 3.66 39.68 4.80
CA ASN A 323 3.34 39.70 6.24
C ASN A 323 2.15 38.80 6.66
N PHE A 324 1.46 38.18 5.70
CA PHE A 324 0.28 37.34 5.88
C PHE A 324 -0.95 38.01 6.50
N GLU A 325 -0.92 39.33 6.71
CA GLU A 325 -2.03 40.11 7.26
C GLU A 325 -2.83 40.83 6.15
N LYS A 326 -2.11 41.48 5.22
CA LYS A 326 -2.70 42.26 4.13
C LYS A 326 -2.01 41.94 2.82
N ASP A 327 -2.78 41.96 1.75
CA ASP A 327 -2.23 41.85 0.40
C ASP A 327 -1.87 43.22 -0.15
N ILE A 328 -0.65 43.67 0.14
CA ILE A 328 -0.14 44.97 -0.34
C ILE A 328 0.56 44.75 -1.69
N PRO A 329 0.14 45.43 -2.79
CA PRO A 329 0.76 45.31 -4.11
C PRO A 329 2.21 45.81 -4.11
N ILE A 330 3.08 45.20 -4.92
CA ILE A 330 4.53 45.56 -5.01
C ILE A 330 4.91 46.19 -6.35
N GLU A 331 3.99 46.28 -7.31
CA GLU A 331 4.24 46.69 -8.69
C GLU A 331 4.85 48.09 -8.77
N LYS A 332 4.48 48.98 -7.84
CA LYS A 332 5.07 50.30 -7.70
C LYS A 332 6.57 50.22 -7.37
N ASN A 333 6.95 49.38 -6.40
CA ASN A 333 8.35 49.21 -5.99
C ASN A 333 9.16 48.60 -7.13
N ILE A 334 8.65 47.55 -7.78
CA ILE A 334 9.31 46.89 -8.91
C ILE A 334 9.52 47.86 -10.09
N SER A 335 8.49 48.64 -10.44
CA SER A 335 8.59 49.64 -11.51
C SER A 335 9.65 50.71 -11.22
N LEU A 336 9.76 51.14 -9.95
CA LEU A 336 10.79 52.09 -9.53
C LEU A 336 12.19 51.45 -9.55
N ILE A 337 12.35 50.20 -9.13
CA ILE A 337 13.63 49.47 -9.23
C ILE A 337 14.07 49.38 -10.69
N ASP A 338 13.18 48.95 -11.60
CA ASP A 338 13.50 48.84 -13.03
C ASP A 338 13.90 50.21 -13.63
N PHE A 339 13.24 51.29 -13.20
CA PHE A 339 13.62 52.65 -13.57
C PHE A 339 15.05 53.01 -13.12
N HIS A 340 15.43 52.71 -11.87
CA HIS A 340 16.79 52.94 -11.39
C HIS A 340 17.82 52.04 -12.09
N LEU A 341 17.48 50.78 -12.39
CA LEU A 341 18.34 49.86 -13.16
C LEU A 341 18.61 50.38 -14.57
N ASN A 342 17.61 50.99 -15.23
CA ASN A 342 17.79 51.62 -16.54
C ASN A 342 18.62 52.90 -16.45
N SER A 343 18.38 53.73 -15.42
CA SER A 343 19.15 54.96 -15.19
C SER A 343 20.65 54.67 -14.95
N LEU A 344 20.97 53.57 -14.28
CA LEU A 344 22.36 53.11 -14.09
C LEU A 344 23.09 52.85 -15.42
N ILE A 345 22.40 52.34 -16.45
CA ILE A 345 22.99 52.12 -17.78
C ILE A 345 23.51 53.45 -18.33
N GLU A 346 22.70 54.50 -18.24
CA GLU A 346 23.04 55.83 -18.72
C GLU A 346 24.19 56.44 -17.92
N ILE A 347 24.15 56.36 -16.59
CA ILE A 347 25.25 56.85 -15.74
C ILE A 347 26.56 56.11 -16.02
N TYR A 348 26.54 54.78 -16.18
CA TYR A 348 27.73 54.02 -16.57
C TYR A 348 28.24 54.38 -17.97
N SER A 349 27.34 54.69 -18.91
CA SER A 349 27.71 55.22 -20.23
C SER A 349 28.45 56.57 -20.11
N LEU A 350 27.98 57.47 -19.23
CA LEU A 350 28.67 58.73 -18.95
C LEU A 350 30.04 58.52 -18.33
N ILE A 351 30.17 57.62 -17.34
CA ILE A 351 31.47 57.28 -16.73
C ILE A 351 32.45 56.78 -17.80
N ASN A 352 31.95 55.94 -18.71
CA ASN A 352 32.73 55.32 -19.79
C ASN A 352 33.02 56.25 -20.98
N THR A 353 32.55 57.50 -20.95
CA THR A 353 32.90 58.51 -21.97
C THR A 353 34.38 58.87 -21.85
N ARG A 354 35.17 58.54 -22.88
CA ARG A 354 36.64 58.67 -22.85
C ARG A 354 37.09 60.13 -22.90
N SER A 355 37.97 60.51 -21.96
CA SER A 355 38.77 61.73 -22.03
C SER A 355 40.07 61.56 -22.83
N ASN A 356 40.50 60.33 -23.12
CA ASN A 356 41.88 60.00 -23.52
C ASN A 356 42.93 60.21 -22.42
N SER A 357 42.50 60.43 -21.18
CA SER A 357 43.40 60.40 -20.03
C SER A 357 44.00 59.01 -19.85
N ARG A 358 45.26 58.93 -19.41
CA ARG A 358 45.90 57.67 -19.00
C ARG A 358 45.34 57.13 -17.68
N PHE A 359 44.66 57.96 -16.89
CA PHE A 359 44.02 57.57 -15.63
C PHE A 359 42.54 57.22 -15.80
N PHE A 360 42.04 57.17 -17.03
CA PHE A 360 40.66 56.83 -17.32
C PHE A 360 40.26 55.48 -16.71
N LYS A 361 39.21 55.49 -15.88
CA LYS A 361 38.61 54.29 -15.28
C LYS A 361 37.23 54.04 -15.90
N THR A 362 36.98 52.78 -16.24
CA THR A 362 35.67 52.33 -16.72
C THR A 362 34.80 51.81 -15.58
N ALA A 363 33.50 52.04 -15.66
CA ALA A 363 32.49 51.27 -14.94
C ALA A 363 32.09 50.03 -15.75
N ASP A 364 31.82 48.91 -15.06
CA ASP A 364 31.33 47.70 -15.71
C ASP A 364 29.87 47.90 -16.18
N THR A 365 29.69 48.02 -17.49
CA THR A 365 28.36 48.15 -18.13
C THR A 365 27.63 46.82 -18.28
N GLN A 366 28.33 45.68 -18.14
CA GLN A 366 27.79 44.33 -18.19
C GLN A 366 27.57 43.76 -16.78
N ASP A 367 27.18 44.64 -15.86
CA ASP A 367 27.09 44.31 -14.45
C ASP A 367 26.15 43.10 -14.23
N LYS A 368 26.78 41.96 -13.91
CA LYS A 368 26.08 40.73 -13.55
C LYS A 368 25.13 40.96 -12.37
N LYS A 369 25.41 41.96 -11.52
CA LYS A 369 24.51 42.41 -10.45
C LYS A 369 23.22 42.99 -11.01
N ARG A 370 23.27 43.87 -12.01
CA ARG A 370 22.07 44.45 -12.65
C ARG A 370 21.19 43.38 -13.28
N ALA A 371 21.78 42.47 -14.05
CA ALA A 371 21.05 41.37 -14.67
C ALA A 371 20.43 40.42 -13.64
N SER A 372 21.19 40.08 -12.59
CA SER A 372 20.71 39.23 -11.49
C SER A 372 19.57 39.87 -10.72
N LEU A 373 19.64 41.17 -10.47
CA LEU A 373 18.56 41.87 -9.77
C LEU A 373 17.29 41.96 -10.62
N SER A 374 17.41 42.16 -11.94
CA SER A 374 16.25 42.11 -12.84
C SER A 374 15.57 40.74 -12.82
N GLU A 375 16.32 39.65 -12.70
CA GLU A 375 15.75 38.31 -12.55
C GLU A 375 15.11 38.12 -11.17
N LEU A 376 15.76 38.57 -10.10
CA LEU A 376 15.19 38.61 -8.76
C LEU A 376 13.87 39.39 -8.71
N ASN A 377 13.75 40.52 -9.44
CA ASN A 377 12.50 41.28 -9.60
C ASN A 377 11.37 40.40 -10.19
N LYS A 378 11.65 39.59 -11.20
CA LYS A 378 10.65 38.66 -11.78
C LYS A 378 10.24 37.57 -10.78
N ILE A 379 11.20 37.06 -10.01
CA ILE A 379 10.96 36.02 -9.01
C ILE A 379 10.10 36.56 -7.87
N ILE A 380 10.39 37.75 -7.32
CA ILE A 380 9.57 38.35 -6.26
C ILE A 380 8.16 38.69 -6.75
N SER A 381 8.00 39.19 -7.98
CA SER A 381 6.67 39.41 -8.60
C SER A 381 5.88 38.13 -8.75
N SER A 382 6.52 37.05 -9.23
CA SER A 382 5.86 35.73 -9.36
C SER A 382 5.50 35.15 -7.99
N THR A 383 6.40 35.27 -7.02
CA THR A 383 6.17 34.86 -5.63
C THR A 383 4.99 35.63 -5.04
N LYS A 384 4.91 36.94 -5.30
CA LYS A 384 3.83 37.81 -4.83
C LYS A 384 2.49 37.43 -5.43
N LYS A 385 2.43 37.10 -6.73
CA LYS A 385 1.22 36.61 -7.38
C LYS A 385 0.67 35.35 -6.70
N HIS A 386 1.54 34.37 -6.44
CA HIS A 386 1.15 33.15 -5.71
C HIS A 386 0.73 33.44 -4.27
N TYR A 387 1.40 34.38 -3.60
CA TYR A 387 1.04 34.84 -2.26
C TYR A 387 -0.36 35.47 -2.21
N SER A 388 -0.71 36.32 -3.18
CA SER A 388 -2.04 36.92 -3.31
C SER A 388 -3.14 35.87 -3.54
N SER A 389 -2.88 34.89 -4.42
CA SER A 389 -3.78 33.74 -4.62
C SER A 389 -3.96 32.94 -3.34
N PHE A 390 -2.88 32.65 -2.62
CA PHE A 390 -2.93 31.95 -1.34
C PHE A 390 -3.74 32.70 -0.28
N LEU A 391 -3.57 34.01 -0.14
CA LEU A 391 -4.35 34.78 0.83
C LEU A 391 -5.85 34.75 0.54
N SER A 392 -6.24 34.70 -0.74
CA SER A 392 -7.64 34.53 -1.14
C SER A 392 -8.14 33.12 -0.80
N LEU A 393 -7.38 32.09 -1.14
CA LEU A 393 -7.72 30.69 -0.84
C LEU A 393 -7.83 30.44 0.67
N ARG A 394 -6.87 30.93 1.45
CA ARG A 394 -6.81 30.80 2.92
C ARG A 394 -8.08 31.31 3.61
N LYS A 395 -8.72 32.36 3.08
CA LYS A 395 -9.98 32.90 3.63
C LYS A 395 -11.17 31.97 3.44
N THR A 396 -11.11 31.04 2.48
CA THR A 396 -12.19 30.11 2.14
C THR A 396 -12.07 28.74 2.80
N ILE A 397 -10.87 28.43 3.33
CA ILE A 397 -10.57 27.21 4.06
C ILE A 397 -11.22 27.29 5.43
N GLU A 398 -12.24 26.46 5.64
CA GLU A 398 -12.94 26.34 6.91
C GLU A 398 -12.49 25.07 7.64
N PRO A 399 -12.02 25.17 8.89
CA PRO A 399 -11.66 23.98 9.67
C PRO A 399 -12.92 23.16 10.00
N VAL A 400 -12.83 21.85 9.80
CA VAL A 400 -13.89 20.93 10.23
C VAL A 400 -13.79 20.75 11.74
N THR A 401 -14.91 20.89 12.45
CA THR A 401 -14.91 20.77 13.92
C THR A 401 -14.70 19.33 14.37
N PRO A 402 -14.00 19.08 15.50
CA PRO A 402 -13.82 17.72 16.04
C PRO A 402 -15.14 17.00 16.40
N ILE A 403 -16.24 17.74 16.58
CA ILE A 403 -17.56 17.22 16.97
C ILE A 403 -18.40 16.82 15.73
N TYR A 404 -17.77 16.73 14.55
CA TYR A 404 -18.47 16.38 13.31
C TYR A 404 -19.16 15.00 13.39
N ALA A 405 -20.46 14.94 13.08
CA ALA A 405 -21.25 13.72 13.25
C ALA A 405 -20.96 12.64 12.20
N GLY A 406 -20.64 13.03 10.96
CA GLY A 406 -20.44 12.13 9.83
C GLY A 406 -21.68 11.35 9.41
N SER A 407 -21.61 10.66 8.27
CA SER A 407 -22.60 9.65 7.88
C SER A 407 -21.97 8.58 6.97
N ALA A 408 -22.61 7.41 6.87
CA ALA A 408 -22.12 6.36 5.97
C ALA A 408 -22.14 6.79 4.49
N ASP A 409 -23.12 7.62 4.08
CA ASP A 409 -23.17 8.18 2.73
C ASP A 409 -21.95 9.07 2.45
N GLU A 410 -21.53 9.89 3.42
CA GLU A 410 -20.37 10.76 3.24
C GLU A 410 -19.07 9.98 3.05
N LEU A 411 -18.95 8.78 3.62
CA LEU A 411 -17.80 7.90 3.34
C LEU A 411 -17.84 7.36 1.90
N ARG A 412 -19.03 6.93 1.46
CA ARG A 412 -19.22 6.17 0.21
C ARG A 412 -19.39 7.06 -1.02
N ASN A 413 -19.86 8.29 -0.83
CA ASN A 413 -20.16 9.25 -1.88
C ASN A 413 -18.99 10.21 -2.12
N SER A 414 -18.18 9.91 -3.13
CA SER A 414 -17.05 10.77 -3.53
C SER A 414 -17.47 12.15 -4.03
N GLU A 415 -18.73 12.34 -4.43
CA GLU A 415 -19.29 13.62 -4.88
C GLU A 415 -19.87 14.46 -3.75
N ASN A 416 -19.69 14.04 -2.48
CA ASN A 416 -20.06 14.87 -1.34
C ASN A 416 -19.43 16.28 -1.48
N PRO A 417 -20.23 17.36 -1.47
CA PRO A 417 -19.73 18.71 -1.76
C PRO A 417 -18.60 19.16 -0.85
N ARG A 418 -18.59 18.75 0.42
CA ARG A 418 -17.57 19.12 1.40
C ARG A 418 -16.26 18.38 1.15
N ILE A 419 -16.31 17.07 0.87
CA ILE A 419 -15.12 16.28 0.49
C ILE A 419 -14.53 16.79 -0.82
N LYS A 420 -15.38 17.09 -1.81
CA LYS A 420 -14.96 17.64 -3.11
C LYS A 420 -14.28 19.00 -2.95
N LYS A 421 -14.86 19.89 -2.13
CA LYS A 421 -14.26 21.19 -1.78
C LYS A 421 -12.88 21.03 -1.14
N LEU A 422 -12.76 20.22 -0.08
CA LEU A 422 -11.47 19.99 0.61
C LEU A 422 -10.40 19.40 -0.33
N LYS A 423 -10.76 18.43 -1.18
CA LYS A 423 -9.83 17.86 -2.17
C LYS A 423 -9.37 18.88 -3.21
N ALA A 424 -10.26 19.75 -3.66
CA ALA A 424 -9.92 20.83 -4.58
C ALA A 424 -8.96 21.84 -3.93
N GLU A 425 -9.22 22.24 -2.68
CA GLU A 425 -8.36 23.13 -1.90
C GLU A 425 -6.96 22.52 -1.68
N ILE A 426 -6.88 21.23 -1.32
CA ILE A 426 -5.59 20.51 -1.19
C ILE A 426 -4.82 20.55 -2.50
N LYS A 427 -5.46 20.24 -3.63
CA LYS A 427 -4.82 20.25 -4.95
C LYS A 427 -4.29 21.63 -5.32
N GLU A 428 -5.05 22.68 -5.01
CA GLU A 428 -4.62 24.06 -5.25
C GLU A 428 -3.43 24.44 -4.36
N LEU A 429 -3.47 24.10 -3.07
CA LEU A 429 -2.36 24.31 -2.14
C LEU A 429 -1.10 23.55 -2.54
N ASP A 430 -1.21 22.29 -2.98
CA ASP A 430 -0.09 21.49 -3.48
C ASP A 430 0.56 22.16 -4.70
N SER A 431 -0.26 22.63 -5.65
CA SER A 431 0.22 23.37 -6.81
C SER A 431 0.95 24.67 -6.43
N LEU A 432 0.48 25.37 -5.39
CA LEU A 432 1.14 26.57 -4.88
C LEU A 432 2.47 26.23 -4.20
N VAL A 433 2.52 25.17 -3.38
CA VAL A 433 3.77 24.70 -2.76
C VAL A 433 4.83 24.39 -3.81
N ASP A 434 4.47 23.64 -4.85
CA ASP A 434 5.40 23.28 -5.91
C ASP A 434 5.90 24.51 -6.68
N SER A 435 5.01 25.46 -6.95
CA SER A 435 5.36 26.71 -7.64
C SER A 435 6.32 27.56 -6.81
N VAL A 436 6.07 27.71 -5.51
CA VAL A 436 6.91 28.52 -4.61
C VAL A 436 8.26 27.85 -4.35
N LYS A 437 8.32 26.52 -4.24
CA LYS A 437 9.60 25.78 -4.14
C LYS A 437 10.49 26.03 -5.35
N LYS A 438 9.95 25.91 -6.57
CA LYS A 438 10.69 26.20 -7.81
C LYS A 438 11.20 27.64 -7.85
N LEU A 439 10.38 28.61 -7.42
CA LEU A 439 10.81 30.01 -7.33
C LEU A 439 11.93 30.22 -6.30
N SER A 440 11.86 29.53 -5.15
CA SER A 440 12.91 29.57 -4.13
C SER A 440 14.24 29.01 -4.64
N GLU A 441 14.21 27.87 -5.35
CA GLU A 441 15.38 27.27 -6.01
C GLU A 441 16.00 28.23 -7.04
N SER A 442 15.16 28.87 -7.87
CA SER A 442 15.61 29.88 -8.84
C SER A 442 16.21 31.14 -8.18
N THR A 443 15.97 31.38 -6.90
CA THR A 443 16.51 32.55 -6.18
C THR A 443 17.99 32.38 -5.79
N VAL A 444 18.46 31.12 -5.62
CA VAL A 444 19.78 30.76 -5.08
C VAL A 444 21.00 31.28 -5.86
N PRO A 445 21.01 31.33 -7.21
CA PRO A 445 22.23 31.66 -7.97
C PRO A 445 22.67 33.13 -7.88
N HIS A 446 21.81 34.03 -7.41
CA HIS A 446 22.02 35.47 -7.60
C HIS A 446 22.97 36.12 -6.57
N GLY A 447 23.24 35.46 -5.45
CA GLY A 447 24.09 35.98 -4.37
C GLY A 447 25.56 36.13 -4.77
N ALA A 448 26.03 35.36 -5.75
CA ALA A 448 27.39 35.42 -6.29
C ALA A 448 27.71 36.72 -7.05
N ASN A 449 26.71 37.57 -7.31
CA ASN A 449 26.83 38.82 -8.05
C ASN A 449 26.57 40.03 -7.13
N ASP A 450 27.09 40.03 -5.90
CA ASP A 450 26.94 41.10 -4.89
C ASP A 450 25.48 41.40 -4.47
N LEU A 451 24.61 40.39 -4.48
CA LEU A 451 23.19 40.47 -4.07
C LEU A 451 22.81 39.47 -2.96
N ALA A 452 23.77 39.02 -2.17
CA ALA A 452 23.53 38.01 -1.13
C ALA A 452 22.41 38.41 -0.15
N LYS A 453 22.37 39.69 0.26
CA LYS A 453 21.36 40.19 1.22
C LYS A 453 19.96 40.22 0.61
N GLU A 454 19.84 40.63 -0.65
CA GLU A 454 18.59 40.69 -1.40
C GLU A 454 18.02 39.29 -1.64
N GLN A 455 18.89 38.33 -2.01
CA GLN A 455 18.55 36.91 -2.13
C GLN A 455 18.05 36.33 -0.80
N GLU A 456 18.85 36.46 0.28
CA GLU A 456 18.53 35.89 1.58
C GLU A 456 17.19 36.40 2.11
N SER A 457 16.89 37.69 1.89
CA SER A 457 15.62 38.29 2.27
C SER A 457 14.44 37.63 1.56
N LEU A 458 14.50 37.48 0.23
CA LEU A 458 13.41 36.85 -0.53
C LEU A 458 13.24 35.37 -0.17
N GLN A 459 14.33 34.63 -0.03
CA GLN A 459 14.30 33.23 0.40
C GLN A 459 13.65 33.07 1.78
N SER A 460 13.98 33.96 2.72
CA SER A 460 13.33 33.96 4.04
C SER A 460 11.81 34.16 3.94
N LYS A 461 11.33 35.05 3.05
CA LYS A 461 9.89 35.27 2.85
C LYS A 461 9.23 34.10 2.12
N GLN A 462 9.90 33.49 1.14
CA GLN A 462 9.42 32.28 0.45
C GLN A 462 9.32 31.08 1.41
N ASN A 463 10.29 30.90 2.31
CA ASN A 463 10.24 29.86 3.33
C ASN A 463 9.09 30.09 4.32
N LEU A 464 8.86 31.33 4.75
CA LEU A 464 7.71 31.69 5.58
C LEU A 464 6.38 31.42 4.85
N PHE A 465 6.33 31.67 3.54
CA PHE A 465 5.19 31.36 2.69
C PHE A 465 4.93 29.86 2.58
N LEU A 466 5.97 29.07 2.31
CA LEU A 466 5.89 27.60 2.30
C LEU A 466 5.38 27.05 3.64
N ASN A 467 5.81 27.62 4.77
CA ASN A 467 5.31 27.22 6.08
C ASN A 467 3.80 27.50 6.25
N ASN A 468 3.34 28.69 5.87
CA ASN A 468 1.90 29.02 5.90
C ASN A 468 1.07 28.14 4.96
N LEU A 469 1.57 27.86 3.75
CA LEU A 469 0.93 26.92 2.83
C LEU A 469 0.78 25.53 3.47
N ASN A 470 1.85 25.01 4.08
CA ASN A 470 1.82 23.72 4.75
C ASN A 470 0.85 23.69 5.93
N GLN A 471 0.76 24.77 6.72
CA GLN A 471 -0.24 24.87 7.80
C GLN A 471 -1.67 24.81 7.25
N SER A 472 -1.98 25.53 6.17
CA SER A 472 -3.29 25.45 5.51
C SER A 472 -3.57 24.05 4.93
N ARG A 473 -2.56 23.40 4.35
CA ARG A 473 -2.67 22.01 3.86
C ARG A 473 -3.05 21.06 5.00
N VAL A 474 -2.38 21.17 6.14
CA VAL A 474 -2.67 20.37 7.34
C VAL A 474 -4.12 20.54 7.78
N ILE A 475 -4.67 21.76 7.78
CA ILE A 475 -6.08 22.01 8.15
C ILE A 475 -7.04 21.25 7.22
N CYS A 476 -6.81 21.28 5.90
CA CYS A 476 -7.68 20.56 4.95
C CYS A 476 -7.60 19.03 5.12
N TYR A 477 -6.39 18.50 5.32
CA TYR A 477 -6.20 17.06 5.57
C TYR A 477 -6.76 16.61 6.91
N GLU A 478 -6.64 17.43 7.95
CA GLU A 478 -7.31 17.22 9.24
C GLU A 478 -8.83 17.16 9.06
N GLY A 479 -9.40 18.05 8.24
CA GLY A 479 -10.81 18.02 7.89
C GLY A 479 -11.24 16.70 7.24
N LEU A 480 -10.47 16.22 6.26
CA LEU A 480 -10.73 14.91 5.65
C LEU A 480 -10.57 13.76 6.64
N ALA A 481 -9.59 13.82 7.54
CA ALA A 481 -9.37 12.80 8.55
C ALA A 481 -10.51 12.73 9.57
N ILE A 482 -11.04 13.89 10.01
CA ILE A 482 -12.22 13.97 10.88
C ILE A 482 -13.42 13.34 10.18
N ILE A 483 -13.72 13.74 8.94
CA ILE A 483 -14.85 13.21 8.17
C ILE A 483 -14.72 11.70 7.98
N ASN A 484 -13.58 11.20 7.53
CA ASN A 484 -13.38 9.76 7.31
C ASN A 484 -13.43 8.96 8.61
N ASN A 485 -12.95 9.49 9.73
CA ASN A 485 -13.02 8.83 11.03
C ASN A 485 -14.48 8.70 11.51
N THR A 486 -15.25 9.79 11.48
CA THR A 486 -16.62 9.80 12.01
C THR A 486 -17.58 9.07 11.08
N SER A 487 -17.49 9.30 9.77
CA SER A 487 -18.25 8.57 8.75
C SER A 487 -17.88 7.09 8.70
N GLY A 488 -16.61 6.74 8.88
CA GLY A 488 -16.14 5.35 9.03
C GLY A 488 -16.81 4.63 10.21
N LYS A 489 -16.88 5.28 11.38
CA LYS A 489 -17.59 4.73 12.55
C LYS A 489 -19.08 4.55 12.31
N LYS A 490 -19.73 5.48 11.60
CA LYS A 490 -21.15 5.37 11.23
C LYS A 490 -21.40 4.21 10.27
N ALA A 491 -20.58 4.07 9.23
CA ALA A 491 -20.64 2.95 8.29
C ALA A 491 -20.41 1.60 8.99
N LEU A 492 -19.47 1.53 9.95
CA LEU A 492 -19.25 0.33 10.75
C LEU A 492 -20.47 0.00 11.61
N ALA A 493 -21.06 0.99 12.29
CA ALA A 493 -22.26 0.78 13.11
C ALA A 493 -23.44 0.27 12.27
N GLU A 494 -23.65 0.82 11.08
CA GLU A 494 -24.66 0.36 10.12
C GLU A 494 -24.41 -1.10 9.68
N ALA A 495 -23.16 -1.45 9.34
CA ALA A 495 -22.79 -2.80 8.93
C ALA A 495 -22.98 -3.83 10.07
N VAL A 496 -22.59 -3.48 11.30
CA VAL A 496 -22.82 -4.31 12.49
C VAL A 496 -24.31 -4.51 12.74
N GLN A 497 -25.10 -3.44 12.71
CA GLN A 497 -26.55 -3.52 12.90
C GLN A 497 -27.22 -4.42 11.85
N ARG A 498 -26.80 -4.33 10.58
CA ARG A 498 -27.30 -5.17 9.50
C ARG A 498 -26.91 -6.64 9.68
N HIS A 499 -25.68 -6.92 10.12
CA HIS A 499 -25.25 -8.29 10.46
C HIS A 499 -26.03 -8.87 11.65
N ASP A 500 -26.26 -8.08 12.69
CA ASP A 500 -27.00 -8.53 13.87
C ASP A 500 -28.47 -8.80 13.52
N THR A 501 -29.07 -7.96 12.66
CA THR A 501 -30.41 -8.20 12.10
C THR A 501 -30.44 -9.52 11.32
N PHE A 502 -29.46 -9.77 10.45
CA PHE A 502 -29.31 -11.05 9.74
C PHE A 502 -29.24 -12.25 10.70
N ARG A 503 -28.42 -12.16 11.76
CA ARG A 503 -28.28 -13.24 12.76
C ARG A 503 -29.58 -13.51 13.50
N ASN A 504 -30.32 -12.47 13.87
CA ASN A 504 -31.60 -12.60 14.55
C ASN A 504 -32.67 -13.24 13.64
N THR A 505 -32.77 -12.82 12.38
CA THR A 505 -33.70 -13.43 11.41
C THR A 505 -33.36 -14.90 11.15
N LYS A 506 -32.06 -15.24 11.05
CA LYS A 506 -31.61 -16.64 10.90
C LYS A 506 -32.01 -17.54 12.09
N GLN A 507 -32.16 -16.99 13.29
CA GLN A 507 -32.54 -17.73 14.51
C GLN A 507 -34.05 -17.70 14.81
N GLY A 508 -34.82 -16.82 14.14
CA GLY A 508 -36.25 -16.61 14.39
C GLY A 508 -37.18 -17.68 13.80
N SER A 509 -38.48 -17.51 14.03
CA SER A 509 -39.54 -18.40 13.50
C SER A 509 -39.67 -18.34 11.97
N ASP A 510 -39.36 -17.19 11.36
CA ASP A 510 -39.25 -17.02 9.91
C ASP A 510 -37.83 -17.38 9.46
N LYS A 511 -37.53 -18.68 9.45
CA LYS A 511 -36.22 -19.17 9.01
C LYS A 511 -35.95 -18.74 7.56
N MET A 512 -34.97 -17.86 7.40
CA MET A 512 -34.45 -17.46 6.09
C MET A 512 -33.87 -18.69 5.36
N SER A 513 -34.18 -18.85 4.07
CA SER A 513 -33.61 -19.94 3.27
C SER A 513 -32.08 -19.78 3.15
N PRO A 514 -31.31 -20.87 3.00
CA PRO A 514 -29.87 -20.80 2.80
C PRO A 514 -29.45 -19.89 1.63
N ASP A 515 -30.23 -19.88 0.54
CA ASP A 515 -30.01 -18.99 -0.60
C ASP A 515 -30.17 -17.51 -0.26
N ALA A 516 -31.27 -17.15 0.42
CA ALA A 516 -31.51 -15.78 0.85
C ALA A 516 -30.44 -15.31 1.85
N ALA A 517 -30.02 -16.20 2.76
CA ALA A 517 -28.95 -15.94 3.71
C ALA A 517 -27.61 -15.67 3.00
N ARG A 518 -27.29 -16.44 1.95
CA ARG A 518 -26.08 -16.24 1.15
C ARG A 518 -26.11 -14.89 0.44
N GLN A 519 -27.23 -14.50 -0.18
CA GLN A 519 -27.34 -13.23 -0.89
C GLN A 519 -27.17 -12.03 0.06
N GLU A 520 -27.79 -12.05 1.23
CA GLU A 520 -27.67 -10.98 2.21
C GLU A 520 -26.22 -10.82 2.73
N LEU A 521 -25.53 -11.93 3.02
CA LEU A 521 -24.12 -11.92 3.41
C LEU A 521 -23.20 -11.42 2.28
N LEU A 522 -23.49 -11.75 1.02
CA LEU A 522 -22.73 -11.25 -0.13
C LEU A 522 -22.86 -9.73 -0.29
N VAL A 523 -24.07 -9.19 -0.15
CA VAL A 523 -24.32 -7.74 -0.20
C VAL A 523 -23.58 -7.05 0.94
N LEU A 524 -23.67 -7.58 2.16
CA LEU A 524 -22.97 -7.03 3.31
C LEU A 524 -21.45 -7.05 3.15
N ARG A 525 -20.89 -8.15 2.61
CA ARG A 525 -19.47 -8.29 2.28
C ARG A 525 -19.02 -7.25 1.25
N GLN A 526 -19.82 -6.97 0.23
CA GLN A 526 -19.51 -5.94 -0.76
C GLN A 526 -19.42 -4.55 -0.14
N ILE A 527 -20.39 -4.20 0.73
CA ILE A 527 -20.42 -2.92 1.44
C ILE A 527 -19.18 -2.76 2.33
N ILE A 528 -18.84 -3.77 3.14
CA ILE A 528 -17.67 -3.73 4.03
C ILE A 528 -16.37 -3.62 3.24
N ASN A 529 -16.24 -4.35 2.13
CA ASN A 529 -15.05 -4.27 1.27
C ASN A 529 -14.90 -2.90 0.61
N LEU A 530 -16.00 -2.24 0.24
CA LEU A 530 -15.98 -0.86 -0.25
C LEU A 530 -15.50 0.09 0.84
N ASP A 531 -16.11 0.03 2.02
CA ASP A 531 -15.77 0.91 3.15
C ASP A 531 -14.31 0.72 3.58
N LEU A 532 -13.83 -0.53 3.67
CA LEU A 532 -12.41 -0.86 3.94
C LEU A 532 -11.47 -0.27 2.90
N ARG A 533 -11.82 -0.37 1.61
CA ARG A 533 -10.98 0.14 0.51
C ARG A 533 -10.84 1.66 0.60
N ILE A 534 -11.95 2.37 0.85
CA ILE A 534 -11.96 3.84 0.95
C ILE A 534 -11.06 4.28 2.11
N LEU A 535 -11.24 3.69 3.30
CA LEU A 535 -10.46 4.04 4.49
C LEU A 535 -8.97 3.67 4.34
N LYS A 536 -8.64 2.49 3.78
CA LYS A 536 -7.25 2.08 3.55
C LYS A 536 -6.54 2.96 2.53
N ASN A 537 -7.21 3.32 1.43
CA ASN A 537 -6.64 4.23 0.43
C ASN A 537 -6.34 5.59 1.04
N PHE A 538 -7.26 6.12 1.86
CA PHE A 538 -7.03 7.39 2.56
C PHE A 538 -5.81 7.31 3.50
N VAL A 539 -5.69 6.26 4.32
CA VAL A 539 -4.51 6.09 5.20
C VAL A 539 -3.22 5.98 4.39
N LYS A 540 -3.22 5.24 3.26
CA LYS A 540 -2.05 5.06 2.39
C LYS A 540 -1.62 6.36 1.69
N GLU A 541 -2.58 7.16 1.20
CA GLU A 541 -2.30 8.46 0.58
C GLU A 541 -1.63 9.43 1.57
N LEU A 542 -1.95 9.31 2.86
CA LEU A 542 -1.45 10.21 3.90
C LEU A 542 -0.03 9.92 4.38
N ASP A 543 0.44 8.67 4.32
CA ASP A 543 1.82 8.30 4.74
C ASP A 543 2.90 8.96 3.87
N VAL A 544 2.53 9.54 2.73
CA VAL A 544 3.45 10.13 1.75
C VAL A 544 3.55 11.67 1.89
N LEU A 545 2.59 12.33 2.56
CA LEU A 545 2.33 13.77 2.29
C LEU A 545 2.50 14.72 3.49
N ILE A 546 2.51 14.24 4.74
CA ILE A 546 2.47 15.12 5.93
C ILE A 546 3.38 14.61 7.05
N ASP A 547 4.17 15.51 7.63
CA ASP A 547 4.91 15.24 8.87
C ASP A 547 3.93 15.19 10.06
N ALA A 548 3.96 14.10 10.83
CA ALA A 548 2.91 13.64 11.75
C ALA A 548 2.69 14.49 13.03
N SER A 549 3.12 15.75 13.02
CA SER A 549 3.17 16.62 14.20
C SER A 549 1.82 17.24 14.61
N ALA A 550 0.81 17.24 13.74
CA ALA A 550 -0.53 17.73 14.08
C ALA A 550 -1.32 16.71 14.90
N ARG A 551 -1.50 16.99 16.20
CA ARG A 551 -2.15 16.09 17.16
C ARG A 551 -3.54 15.62 16.72
N THR A 552 -4.42 16.54 16.31
CA THR A 552 -5.81 16.22 15.92
C THR A 552 -5.86 15.31 14.69
N PHE A 553 -5.01 15.58 13.69
CA PHE A 553 -4.89 14.71 12.53
C PHE A 553 -4.43 13.30 12.92
N ALA A 554 -3.39 13.19 13.75
CA ALA A 554 -2.87 11.89 14.20
C ALA A 554 -3.90 11.09 15.01
N GLU A 555 -4.67 11.75 15.89
CA GLU A 555 -5.75 11.13 16.66
C GLU A 555 -6.86 10.58 15.74
N ASN A 556 -7.25 11.33 14.70
CA ASN A 556 -8.27 10.90 13.75
C ASN A 556 -7.78 9.78 12.82
N LYS A 557 -6.53 9.84 12.34
CA LYS A 557 -5.90 8.73 11.60
C LYS A 557 -5.92 7.44 12.41
N LYS A 558 -5.50 7.49 13.67
CA LYS A 558 -5.56 6.34 14.58
C LYS A 558 -7.00 5.84 14.80
N GLY A 559 -7.99 6.74 14.80
CA GLY A 559 -9.41 6.39 14.83
C GLY A 559 -9.86 5.62 13.59
N ILE A 560 -9.39 6.02 12.40
CA ILE A 560 -9.64 5.33 11.14
C ILE A 560 -8.99 3.94 11.16
N GLU A 561 -7.74 3.82 11.58
CA GLU A 561 -7.03 2.53 11.69
C GLU A 561 -7.76 1.55 12.63
N LYS A 562 -8.24 2.03 13.78
CA LYS A 562 -9.10 1.23 14.67
C LYS A 562 -10.38 0.78 13.98
N THR A 563 -11.02 1.66 13.22
CA THR A 563 -12.25 1.35 12.47
C THR A 563 -11.99 0.30 11.38
N ILE A 564 -10.86 0.41 10.67
CA ILE A 564 -10.39 -0.60 9.70
C ILE A 564 -10.25 -1.97 10.38
N ASN A 565 -9.57 -2.04 11.52
CA ASN A 565 -9.40 -3.31 12.26
C ASN A 565 -10.75 -3.91 12.67
N SER A 566 -11.70 -3.09 13.10
CA SER A 566 -13.06 -3.55 13.42
C SER A 566 -13.82 -4.07 12.19
N PHE A 567 -13.71 -3.39 11.05
CA PHE A 567 -14.28 -3.89 9.79
C PHE A 567 -13.63 -5.21 9.34
N GLU A 568 -12.32 -5.36 9.48
CA GLU A 568 -11.63 -6.63 9.15
C GLU A 568 -12.10 -7.78 10.05
N ASN A 569 -12.33 -7.52 11.33
CA ASN A 569 -12.92 -8.51 12.23
C ASN A 569 -14.35 -8.87 11.82
N LEU A 570 -15.19 -7.87 11.49
CA LEU A 570 -16.54 -8.11 10.99
C LEU A 570 -16.55 -8.89 9.66
N SER A 571 -15.62 -8.57 8.74
CA SER A 571 -15.44 -9.29 7.48
C SER A 571 -15.13 -10.76 7.72
N LYS A 572 -14.22 -11.08 8.66
CA LYS A 572 -13.92 -12.47 9.02
C LYS A 572 -15.14 -13.22 9.55
N ILE A 573 -15.97 -12.55 10.36
CA ILE A 573 -17.22 -13.13 10.88
C ILE A 573 -18.18 -13.43 9.72
N ILE A 574 -18.36 -12.48 8.79
CA ILE A 574 -19.24 -12.65 7.63
C ILE A 574 -18.72 -13.75 6.69
N ASP A 575 -17.41 -13.82 6.44
CA ASP A 575 -16.82 -14.87 5.61
C ASP A 575 -17.01 -16.26 6.26
N SER A 576 -16.92 -16.34 7.60
CA SER A 576 -17.25 -17.56 8.34
C SER A 576 -18.72 -17.95 8.22
N ASP A 577 -19.64 -17.00 8.37
CA ASP A 577 -21.09 -17.24 8.21
C ASP A 577 -21.45 -17.65 6.78
N LEU A 578 -20.77 -17.05 5.79
CA LEU A 578 -20.95 -17.36 4.38
C LEU A 578 -20.44 -18.76 4.05
N ALA A 579 -19.25 -19.14 4.55
CA ALA A 579 -18.72 -20.49 4.40
C ALA A 579 -19.63 -21.54 5.06
N GLN A 580 -20.21 -21.24 6.23
CA GLN A 580 -21.18 -22.12 6.88
C GLN A 580 -22.47 -22.29 6.06
N THR A 581 -22.95 -21.19 5.47
CA THR A 581 -24.14 -21.19 4.61
C THR A 581 -23.89 -22.00 3.34
N GLU A 582 -22.75 -21.79 2.67
CA GLU A 582 -22.35 -22.54 1.47
C GLU A 582 -22.14 -24.04 1.76
N SER A 583 -21.56 -24.38 2.92
CA SER A 583 -21.45 -25.77 3.39
C SER A 583 -22.83 -26.43 3.57
N THR A 584 -23.81 -25.69 4.10
CA THR A 584 -25.18 -26.18 4.29
C THR A 584 -25.87 -26.43 2.96
N MET A 585 -25.75 -25.49 2.01
CA MET A 585 -26.26 -25.66 0.64
C MET A 585 -25.65 -26.87 -0.06
N LEU A 586 -24.33 -27.09 0.08
CA LEU A 586 -23.67 -28.26 -0.50
C LEU A 586 -24.22 -29.57 0.09
N LYS A 587 -24.44 -29.63 1.43
CA LYS A 587 -25.03 -30.80 2.08
C LYS A 587 -26.45 -31.10 1.58
N ILE A 588 -27.28 -30.06 1.38
CA ILE A 588 -28.62 -30.21 0.80
C ILE A 588 -28.52 -30.83 -0.59
N GLN A 589 -27.66 -30.29 -1.45
CA GLN A 589 -27.52 -30.79 -2.83
C GLN A 589 -27.01 -32.23 -2.86
N LEU A 590 -26.02 -32.57 -2.04
CA LEU A 590 -25.51 -33.95 -1.93
C LEU A 590 -26.60 -34.92 -1.47
N ALA A 591 -27.41 -34.53 -0.49
CA ALA A 591 -28.53 -35.35 -0.02
C ALA A 591 -29.60 -35.55 -1.12
N LYS A 592 -29.95 -34.50 -1.88
CA LYS A 592 -30.86 -34.60 -3.04
C LYS A 592 -30.31 -35.54 -4.11
N ASN A 593 -29.05 -35.36 -4.52
CA ASN A 593 -28.40 -36.20 -5.54
C ASN A 593 -28.31 -37.67 -5.11
N GLU A 594 -27.94 -37.93 -3.85
CA GLU A 594 -27.89 -39.29 -3.30
C GLU A 594 -29.29 -39.91 -3.24
N ALA A 595 -30.32 -39.14 -2.86
CA ALA A 595 -31.70 -39.63 -2.87
C ALA A 595 -32.14 -40.08 -4.26
N ASP A 596 -31.80 -39.33 -5.30
CA ASP A 596 -32.07 -39.66 -6.70
C ASP A 596 -31.29 -40.90 -7.17
N LEU A 597 -30.01 -41.01 -6.80
CA LEU A 597 -29.20 -42.19 -7.10
C LEU A 597 -29.84 -43.47 -6.52
N ARG A 598 -30.23 -43.43 -5.24
CA ARG A 598 -30.87 -44.57 -4.56
C ARG A 598 -32.24 -44.93 -5.16
N PHE A 599 -32.97 -43.93 -5.66
CA PHE A 599 -34.22 -44.17 -6.39
C PHE A 599 -33.98 -44.93 -7.71
N GLU A 600 -32.97 -44.53 -8.48
CA GLU A 600 -32.62 -45.25 -9.72
C GLU A 600 -32.04 -46.64 -9.46
N GLU A 601 -31.26 -46.82 -8.39
CA GLU A 601 -30.82 -48.15 -7.92
C GLU A 601 -32.01 -49.04 -7.57
N ALA A 602 -33.04 -48.51 -6.90
CA ALA A 602 -34.27 -49.23 -6.58
C ALA A 602 -34.98 -49.71 -7.85
N LYS A 603 -35.11 -48.84 -8.86
CA LYS A 603 -35.67 -49.19 -10.18
C LYS A 603 -34.87 -50.27 -10.89
N LYS A 604 -33.53 -50.21 -10.84
CA LYS A 604 -32.65 -51.23 -11.41
C LYS A 604 -32.80 -52.58 -10.71
N ASN A 605 -32.84 -52.59 -9.38
CA ASN A 605 -33.01 -53.80 -8.59
C ASN A 605 -34.39 -54.44 -8.81
N LEU A 606 -35.45 -53.63 -8.96
CA LEU A 606 -36.77 -54.11 -9.35
C LEU A 606 -36.75 -54.84 -10.69
N LYS A 607 -36.14 -54.23 -11.72
CA LYS A 607 -36.00 -54.86 -13.06
C LYS A 607 -35.22 -56.17 -13.02
N ALA A 608 -34.26 -56.30 -12.11
CA ALA A 608 -33.47 -57.52 -11.92
C ALA A 608 -34.18 -58.60 -11.07
N GLY A 609 -35.39 -58.32 -10.56
CA GLY A 609 -36.11 -59.22 -9.66
C GLY A 609 -35.52 -59.31 -8.24
N ASN A 610 -34.58 -58.41 -7.88
CA ASN A 610 -34.00 -58.37 -6.54
C ASN A 610 -34.81 -57.44 -5.63
N PHE A 611 -35.96 -57.93 -5.18
CA PHE A 611 -36.93 -57.15 -4.41
C PHE A 611 -36.36 -56.67 -3.06
N SER A 612 -35.55 -57.46 -2.38
CA SER A 612 -34.91 -57.08 -1.12
C SER A 612 -33.98 -55.86 -1.28
N ALA A 613 -33.15 -55.85 -2.33
CA ALA A 613 -32.27 -54.71 -2.64
C ALA A 613 -33.07 -53.50 -3.12
N ALA A 614 -34.16 -53.71 -3.86
CA ALA A 614 -35.06 -52.64 -4.28
C ALA A 614 -35.72 -51.94 -3.07
N ARG A 615 -36.24 -52.70 -2.09
CA ARG A 615 -36.77 -52.17 -0.82
C ARG A 615 -35.74 -51.37 -0.04
N ARG A 616 -34.54 -51.91 0.11
CA ARG A 616 -33.46 -51.21 0.82
C ARG A 616 -33.08 -49.89 0.12
N SER A 617 -33.02 -49.89 -1.20
CA SER A 617 -32.64 -48.70 -1.99
C SER A 617 -33.71 -47.61 -1.90
N ILE A 618 -35.00 -47.97 -1.96
CA ILE A 618 -36.09 -47.00 -1.84
C ILE A 618 -36.20 -46.41 -0.43
N GLU A 619 -35.93 -47.20 0.62
CA GLU A 619 -35.83 -46.69 2.00
C GLU A 619 -34.64 -45.71 2.17
N LEU A 620 -33.48 -46.03 1.60
CA LEU A 620 -32.33 -45.12 1.60
C LEU A 620 -32.61 -43.82 0.86
N SER A 621 -33.34 -43.88 -0.27
CA SER A 621 -33.80 -42.70 -1.00
C SER A 621 -34.70 -41.81 -0.12
N ARG A 622 -35.59 -42.42 0.67
CA ARG A 622 -36.42 -41.70 1.66
C ARG A 622 -35.57 -41.05 2.74
N THR A 623 -34.61 -41.76 3.33
CA THR A 623 -33.71 -41.21 4.35
C THR A 623 -32.97 -39.98 3.83
N ARG A 624 -32.40 -40.05 2.63
CA ARG A 624 -31.64 -38.95 2.03
C ARG A 624 -32.51 -37.76 1.62
N THR A 625 -33.74 -38.02 1.19
CA THR A 625 -34.76 -36.97 1.02
C THR A 625 -35.02 -36.23 2.33
N ASN A 626 -35.17 -36.95 3.43
CA ASN A 626 -35.41 -36.34 4.74
C ASN A 626 -34.18 -35.57 5.26
N ASP A 627 -32.96 -36.05 4.99
CA ASP A 627 -31.72 -35.30 5.31
C ASP A 627 -31.71 -33.93 4.62
N ALA A 628 -32.14 -33.86 3.36
CA ALA A 628 -32.27 -32.59 2.63
C ALA A 628 -33.37 -31.69 3.22
N LEU A 629 -34.56 -32.25 3.48
CA LEU A 629 -35.71 -31.50 4.04
C LEU A 629 -35.46 -31.00 5.47
N TYR A 630 -34.64 -31.70 6.24
CA TYR A 630 -34.23 -31.27 7.58
C TYR A 630 -33.37 -30.01 7.54
N LEU A 631 -32.51 -29.89 6.51
CA LEU A 631 -31.64 -28.74 6.30
C LEU A 631 -32.39 -27.57 5.62
N GLU A 632 -33.35 -27.88 4.74
CA GLU A 632 -34.19 -26.92 4.04
C GLU A 632 -35.59 -27.49 3.78
N GLU A 633 -36.59 -26.98 4.49
CA GLU A 633 -37.97 -27.36 4.24
C GLU A 633 -38.43 -26.82 2.89
N ASN A 634 -38.80 -27.73 1.98
CA ASN A 634 -39.29 -27.39 0.65
C ASN A 634 -40.55 -28.23 0.34
N PRO A 635 -41.75 -27.62 0.37
CA PRO A 635 -43.02 -28.32 0.14
C PRO A 635 -43.12 -29.01 -1.22
N GLU A 636 -42.59 -28.38 -2.28
CA GLU A 636 -42.62 -28.94 -3.64
C GLU A 636 -41.74 -30.19 -3.75
N TYR A 637 -40.52 -30.12 -3.20
CA TYR A 637 -39.60 -31.26 -3.17
C TYR A 637 -40.15 -32.42 -2.33
N ARG A 638 -40.78 -32.12 -1.19
CA ARG A 638 -41.46 -33.12 -0.34
C ARG A 638 -42.56 -33.84 -1.11
N GLN A 639 -43.47 -33.09 -1.75
CA GLN A 639 -44.58 -33.68 -2.50
C GLN A 639 -44.07 -34.57 -3.65
N MET A 640 -43.14 -34.06 -4.47
CA MET A 640 -42.57 -34.80 -5.60
C MET A 640 -41.92 -36.12 -5.16
N THR A 641 -41.19 -36.11 -4.04
CA THR A 641 -40.50 -37.30 -3.53
C THR A 641 -41.46 -38.29 -2.87
N ASP A 642 -42.50 -37.81 -2.19
CA ASP A 642 -43.57 -38.66 -1.66
C ASP A 642 -44.30 -39.44 -2.76
N GLU A 643 -44.73 -38.74 -3.81
CA GLU A 643 -45.44 -39.35 -4.94
C GLU A 643 -44.60 -40.41 -5.68
N ARG A 644 -43.34 -40.10 -6.01
CA ARG A 644 -42.50 -41.03 -6.79
C ARG A 644 -42.09 -42.27 -6.00
N LEU A 645 -41.83 -42.14 -4.69
CA LEU A 645 -41.41 -43.24 -3.84
C LEU A 645 -42.60 -44.15 -3.48
N ASP A 646 -43.79 -43.60 -3.22
CA ASP A 646 -44.99 -44.40 -3.02
C ASP A 646 -45.31 -45.26 -4.25
N LYS A 647 -45.27 -44.64 -5.44
CA LYS A 647 -45.48 -45.34 -6.72
C LYS A 647 -44.49 -46.50 -6.92
N LEU A 648 -43.18 -46.24 -6.77
CA LEU A 648 -42.17 -47.28 -6.95
C LEU A 648 -42.26 -48.38 -5.87
N GLY A 649 -42.61 -48.00 -4.64
CA GLY A 649 -42.85 -48.95 -3.55
C GLY A 649 -43.99 -49.92 -3.89
N LYS A 650 -45.08 -49.41 -4.47
CA LYS A 650 -46.20 -50.23 -4.96
C LYS A 650 -45.78 -51.16 -6.10
N GLU A 651 -45.04 -50.65 -7.08
CA GLU A 651 -44.51 -51.47 -8.19
C GLU A 651 -43.62 -52.62 -7.70
N ILE A 652 -42.76 -52.38 -6.71
CA ILE A 652 -41.92 -53.42 -6.09
C ILE A 652 -42.78 -54.50 -5.44
N ASN A 653 -43.79 -54.07 -4.67
CA ASN A 653 -44.62 -54.98 -3.91
C ASN A 653 -45.50 -55.86 -4.81
N ASP A 654 -46.10 -55.27 -5.85
CA ASP A 654 -46.94 -55.99 -6.81
C ASP A 654 -46.13 -57.01 -7.60
N ALA A 655 -44.91 -56.65 -8.02
CA ALA A 655 -44.02 -57.55 -8.74
C ALA A 655 -43.54 -58.72 -7.86
N GLU A 656 -43.19 -58.46 -6.60
CA GLU A 656 -42.81 -59.55 -5.68
C GLU A 656 -44.01 -60.44 -5.33
N ASN A 657 -45.20 -59.85 -5.19
CA ASN A 657 -46.41 -60.58 -4.85
C ASN A 657 -46.72 -61.67 -5.86
N ALA A 658 -46.54 -61.37 -7.16
CA ALA A 658 -46.70 -62.35 -8.21
C ALA A 658 -45.77 -63.57 -8.06
N VAL A 659 -44.54 -63.35 -7.57
CA VAL A 659 -43.58 -64.43 -7.28
C VAL A 659 -43.97 -65.18 -6.01
N VAL A 660 -44.35 -64.47 -4.94
CA VAL A 660 -44.79 -65.07 -3.66
C VAL A 660 -45.97 -66.00 -3.85
N VAL A 661 -47.01 -65.58 -4.58
CA VAL A 661 -48.19 -66.43 -4.83
C VAL A 661 -47.80 -67.72 -5.56
N ARG A 662 -46.89 -67.64 -6.54
CA ARG A 662 -46.38 -68.81 -7.26
C ARG A 662 -45.57 -69.74 -6.36
N ASP A 663 -44.64 -69.22 -5.57
CA ASP A 663 -43.82 -70.01 -4.66
C ASP A 663 -44.69 -70.73 -3.61
N VAL A 664 -45.71 -70.04 -3.06
CA VAL A 664 -46.64 -70.62 -2.09
C VAL A 664 -47.46 -71.76 -2.71
N ARG A 665 -47.88 -71.62 -3.97
CA ARG A 665 -48.54 -72.70 -4.71
C ARG A 665 -47.61 -73.91 -4.87
N GLU A 666 -46.35 -73.70 -5.25
CA GLU A 666 -45.38 -74.79 -5.37
C GLU A 666 -45.15 -75.52 -4.03
N TYR A 667 -45.08 -74.78 -2.92
CA TYR A 667 -44.99 -75.38 -1.58
C TYR A 667 -46.25 -76.18 -1.22
N LEU A 668 -47.45 -75.65 -1.49
CA LEU A 668 -48.71 -76.35 -1.24
C LEU A 668 -48.78 -77.68 -2.00
N GLU A 669 -48.46 -77.69 -3.30
CA GLU A 669 -48.49 -78.91 -4.11
C GLU A 669 -47.44 -79.94 -3.67
N LYS A 670 -46.24 -79.46 -3.29
CA LYS A 670 -45.20 -80.33 -2.72
C LYS A 670 -45.63 -80.93 -1.39
N ALA A 671 -46.21 -80.13 -0.49
CA ALA A 671 -46.69 -80.61 0.80
C ALA A 671 -47.83 -81.64 0.67
N LYS A 672 -48.78 -81.41 -0.25
CA LYS A 672 -49.84 -82.38 -0.58
C LYS A 672 -49.23 -83.70 -1.07
N LYS A 673 -48.23 -83.66 -1.94
CA LYS A 673 -47.53 -84.85 -2.43
C LYS A 673 -46.84 -85.61 -1.30
N ASP A 674 -46.13 -84.92 -0.41
CA ASP A 674 -45.47 -85.53 0.75
C ASP A 674 -46.47 -86.14 1.73
N TYR A 675 -47.62 -85.47 1.95
CA TYR A 675 -48.73 -85.98 2.76
C TYR A 675 -49.29 -87.30 2.22
N PHE A 676 -49.62 -87.39 0.93
CA PHE A 676 -50.15 -88.62 0.34
C PHE A 676 -49.12 -89.75 0.22
N ASN A 677 -47.82 -89.43 0.26
CA ASN A 677 -46.74 -90.41 0.41
C ASN A 677 -46.51 -90.83 1.88
N THR A 678 -47.36 -90.37 2.81
CA THR A 678 -47.31 -90.63 4.26
C THR A 678 -46.12 -90.01 5.00
N ASP A 679 -45.48 -88.99 4.41
CA ASP A 679 -44.39 -88.22 5.03
C ASP A 679 -44.91 -86.90 5.60
N PHE A 680 -45.60 -87.01 6.74
CA PHE A 680 -46.27 -85.88 7.38
C PHE A 680 -45.29 -84.81 7.89
N ARG A 681 -44.08 -85.19 8.33
CA ARG A 681 -43.09 -84.22 8.81
C ARG A 681 -42.58 -83.31 7.68
N ARG A 682 -42.23 -83.88 6.52
CA ARG A 682 -41.80 -83.07 5.37
C ARG A 682 -42.92 -82.18 4.82
N ALA A 683 -44.16 -82.67 4.87
CA ALA A 683 -45.33 -81.88 4.50
C ALA A 683 -45.52 -80.66 5.43
N GLU A 684 -45.40 -80.84 6.75
CA GLU A 684 -45.52 -79.76 7.74
C GLU A 684 -44.43 -78.68 7.55
N GLU A 685 -43.16 -79.10 7.44
CA GLU A 685 -42.03 -78.19 7.20
C GLU A 685 -42.22 -77.35 5.93
N THR A 686 -42.72 -77.97 4.86
CA THR A 686 -42.99 -77.29 3.59
C THR A 686 -44.13 -76.27 3.71
N LEU A 687 -45.18 -76.57 4.48
CA LEU A 687 -46.29 -75.63 4.71
C LEU A 687 -45.89 -74.45 5.60
N ILE A 688 -45.00 -74.65 6.58
CA ILE A 688 -44.45 -73.55 7.37
C ILE A 688 -43.64 -72.60 6.48
N ALA A 689 -42.86 -73.13 5.54
CA ALA A 689 -42.15 -72.32 4.54
C ALA A 689 -43.13 -71.52 3.66
N ALA A 690 -44.24 -72.13 3.24
CA ALA A 690 -45.31 -71.46 2.50
C ALA A 690 -45.91 -70.29 3.30
N ARG A 691 -46.23 -70.51 4.58
CA ARG A 691 -46.76 -69.48 5.47
C ARG A 691 -45.81 -68.29 5.60
N ASN A 692 -44.52 -68.54 5.78
CA ASN A 692 -43.51 -67.49 5.90
C ASN A 692 -43.32 -66.74 4.58
N ARG A 693 -43.37 -67.43 3.43
CA ARG A 693 -43.25 -66.79 2.11
C ARG A 693 -44.44 -65.87 1.82
N TRP A 694 -45.66 -66.29 2.19
CA TRP A 694 -46.88 -65.50 2.04
C TRP A 694 -46.83 -64.15 2.77
N ALA A 695 -46.29 -64.16 4.00
CA ALA A 695 -46.18 -62.98 4.86
C ALA A 695 -45.25 -61.88 4.33
N VAL A 696 -44.48 -62.13 3.25
CA VAL A 696 -43.59 -61.13 2.64
C VAL A 696 -44.37 -59.99 1.98
N THR A 697 -45.50 -60.30 1.34
CA THR A 697 -46.32 -59.32 0.60
C THR A 697 -47.74 -59.17 1.17
N HIS A 698 -48.16 -60.07 2.04
CA HIS A 698 -49.49 -60.07 2.67
C HIS A 698 -49.42 -59.81 4.17
N VAL A 699 -50.49 -59.20 4.69
CA VAL A 699 -50.68 -58.97 6.13
C VAL A 699 -51.43 -60.14 6.77
N ASP A 700 -52.41 -60.70 6.05
CA ASP A 700 -53.29 -61.75 6.55
C ASP A 700 -52.79 -63.16 6.15
N PRO A 701 -53.03 -64.21 6.98
CA PRO A 701 -52.64 -65.59 6.67
C PRO A 701 -53.32 -66.16 5.42
N ASN A 702 -52.68 -67.14 4.77
CA ASN A 702 -53.29 -67.88 3.66
C ASN A 702 -54.14 -69.05 4.19
N GLU A 703 -55.46 -68.99 3.99
CA GLU A 703 -56.39 -69.99 4.54
C GLU A 703 -56.10 -71.44 4.06
N GLU A 704 -55.66 -71.63 2.82
CA GLU A 704 -55.36 -72.96 2.28
C GLU A 704 -54.16 -73.58 3.00
N VAL A 705 -53.11 -72.79 3.26
CA VAL A 705 -51.93 -73.24 4.00
C VAL A 705 -52.30 -73.64 5.44
N GLU A 706 -53.09 -72.81 6.13
CA GLU A 706 -53.51 -73.10 7.51
C GLU A 706 -54.40 -74.34 7.60
N ASN A 707 -55.30 -74.54 6.63
CA ASN A 707 -56.14 -75.75 6.57
C ASN A 707 -55.29 -77.02 6.39
N TRP A 708 -54.32 -77.01 5.48
CA TRP A 708 -53.44 -78.17 5.25
C TRP A 708 -52.50 -78.44 6.43
N LEU A 709 -52.03 -77.41 7.14
CA LEU A 709 -51.28 -77.60 8.39
C LEU A 709 -52.10 -78.38 9.42
N GLY A 710 -53.39 -78.06 9.58
CA GLY A 710 -54.29 -78.79 10.47
C GLY A 710 -54.45 -80.28 10.09
N ILE A 711 -54.57 -80.58 8.80
CA ILE A 711 -54.71 -81.96 8.28
C ILE A 711 -53.44 -82.77 8.52
N VAL A 712 -52.28 -82.22 8.15
CA VAL A 712 -50.96 -82.88 8.29
C VAL A 712 -50.67 -83.18 9.76
N ASN A 713 -50.93 -82.23 10.66
CA ASN A 713 -50.72 -82.41 12.10
C ASN A 713 -51.58 -83.55 12.66
N THR A 714 -52.84 -83.64 12.22
CA THR A 714 -53.75 -84.71 12.64
C THR A 714 -53.24 -86.09 12.18
N ALA A 715 -52.83 -86.25 10.92
CA ALA A 715 -52.33 -87.52 10.40
C ALA A 715 -50.98 -87.95 11.03
N GLY A 716 -50.09 -86.99 11.30
CA GLY A 716 -48.80 -87.22 11.97
C GLY A 716 -48.94 -87.81 13.38
N THR A 717 -49.91 -87.32 14.16
CA THR A 717 -50.18 -87.81 15.53
C THR A 717 -50.72 -89.25 15.54
N LEU A 718 -51.50 -89.65 14.53
CA LEU A 718 -52.07 -91.00 14.44
C LEU A 718 -51.03 -92.08 14.09
N LYS A 719 -50.05 -91.76 13.22
CA LYS A 719 -49.00 -92.71 12.79
C LYS A 719 -47.95 -92.97 13.87
N THR A 720 -47.54 -91.93 14.59
CA THR A 720 -46.51 -92.02 15.63
C THR A 720 -46.94 -92.84 16.85
N GLY A 721 -48.25 -92.85 17.19
CA GLY A 721 -48.78 -93.59 18.35
C GLY A 721 -48.74 -95.12 18.27
N ARG A 722 -48.60 -95.72 17.07
CA ARG A 722 -48.66 -97.19 16.88
C ARG A 722 -47.32 -97.92 17.00
N THR A 723 -46.20 -97.19 16.94
CA THR A 723 -44.84 -97.76 17.00
C THR A 723 -44.13 -97.26 18.26
N ILE A 724 -43.15 -98.02 18.74
CA ILE A 724 -42.27 -97.53 19.82
C ILE A 724 -41.12 -96.78 19.14
N PRO A 725 -40.96 -95.46 19.33
CA PRO A 725 -39.83 -94.74 18.79
C PRO A 725 -38.53 -95.31 19.36
N VAL A 726 -37.49 -95.47 18.53
CA VAL A 726 -36.12 -95.83 19.00
C VAL A 726 -35.58 -94.85 20.05
N SER A 727 -36.08 -93.61 20.06
CA SER A 727 -35.77 -92.57 21.04
C SER A 727 -36.56 -92.67 22.36
N ALA A 728 -37.51 -93.59 22.48
CA ALA A 728 -38.31 -93.71 23.69
C ALA A 728 -37.43 -94.20 24.87
N PRO A 729 -37.51 -93.58 26.07
CA PRO A 729 -36.65 -93.93 27.21
C PRO A 729 -36.70 -95.40 27.62
N LEU A 730 -37.83 -96.07 27.38
CA LEU A 730 -38.03 -97.49 27.69
C LEU A 730 -37.95 -98.41 26.46
N TYR A 731 -37.42 -97.93 25.34
CA TYR A 731 -37.37 -98.69 24.08
C TYR A 731 -36.72 -100.07 24.24
N PRO A 732 -35.52 -100.23 24.85
CA PRO A 732 -34.90 -101.54 25.00
C PRO A 732 -35.75 -102.51 25.84
N GLN A 733 -36.33 -102.03 26.96
CA GLN A 733 -37.14 -102.84 27.86
C GLN A 733 -38.44 -103.31 27.19
N MET A 734 -39.12 -102.41 26.48
CA MET A 734 -40.38 -102.76 25.81
C MET A 734 -40.15 -103.73 24.64
N ILE A 735 -39.08 -103.54 23.85
CA ILE A 735 -38.72 -104.46 22.77
C ILE A 735 -38.35 -105.84 23.33
N GLN A 736 -37.63 -105.91 24.47
CA GLN A 736 -37.32 -107.18 25.12
C GLN A 736 -38.59 -107.92 25.58
N LEU A 737 -39.55 -107.21 26.19
CA LEU A 737 -40.84 -107.79 26.57
C LEU A 737 -41.61 -108.32 25.35
N LEU A 738 -41.64 -107.58 24.25
CA LEU A 738 -42.27 -108.00 23.00
C LEU A 738 -41.62 -109.26 22.41
N ASN A 739 -40.29 -109.28 22.34
CA ASN A 739 -39.54 -110.43 21.83
C ASN A 739 -39.78 -111.68 22.68
N ASN A 740 -39.74 -111.54 24.01
CA ASN A 740 -40.02 -112.64 24.93
C ASN A 740 -41.48 -113.12 24.80
N ALA A 741 -42.45 -112.20 24.75
CA ALA A 741 -43.85 -112.56 24.54
C ALA A 741 -44.06 -113.36 23.25
N ASN A 742 -43.40 -112.95 22.16
CA ASN A 742 -43.50 -113.62 20.87
C ASN A 742 -42.87 -115.02 20.91
N GLN A 743 -41.70 -115.18 21.55
CA GLN A 743 -41.06 -116.48 21.75
C GLN A 743 -41.94 -117.43 22.57
N LEU A 744 -42.49 -116.96 23.69
CA LEU A 744 -43.42 -117.73 24.53
C LEU A 744 -44.67 -118.15 23.76
N TYR A 745 -45.22 -117.27 22.93
CA TYR A 745 -46.35 -117.56 22.07
C TYR A 745 -46.03 -118.66 21.04
N LEU A 746 -44.88 -118.58 20.37
CA LEU A 746 -44.45 -119.58 19.38
C LEU A 746 -44.22 -120.95 20.02
N ASP A 747 -43.53 -121.01 21.17
CA ASP A 747 -43.31 -122.24 21.93
C ASP A 747 -44.63 -122.84 22.41
N ALA A 748 -45.56 -122.01 22.91
CA ALA A 748 -46.89 -122.47 23.29
C ALA A 748 -47.69 -123.05 22.11
N ALA A 749 -47.64 -122.39 20.95
CA ALA A 749 -48.30 -122.88 19.74
C ALA A 749 -47.77 -124.25 19.31
N GLN A 750 -46.46 -124.50 19.48
CA GLN A 750 -45.85 -125.81 19.23
C GLN A 750 -46.26 -126.84 20.29
N LYS A 751 -46.22 -126.48 21.57
CA LYS A 751 -46.59 -127.37 22.69
C LYS A 751 -48.05 -127.81 22.67
N ILE A 752 -48.97 -126.94 22.23
CA ILE A 752 -50.37 -127.33 22.01
C ILE A 752 -50.47 -128.44 20.96
N LYS A 753 -49.68 -128.36 19.87
CA LYS A 753 -49.67 -129.38 18.82
C LYS A 753 -49.07 -130.71 19.29
N SER A 754 -48.09 -130.69 20.19
CA SER A 754 -47.46 -131.88 20.75
C SER A 754 -48.14 -132.44 22.01
N GLY A 755 -49.38 -132.04 22.29
CA GLY A 755 -50.19 -132.57 23.39
C GLY A 755 -49.88 -131.99 24.79
N GLN A 756 -48.97 -131.03 24.91
CA GLN A 756 -48.52 -130.44 26.19
C GLN A 756 -49.33 -129.18 26.56
N ARG A 757 -50.66 -129.29 26.55
CA ARG A 757 -51.57 -128.11 26.64
C ARG A 757 -51.39 -127.31 27.94
N SER A 758 -51.20 -127.94 29.09
CA SER A 758 -51.04 -127.23 30.38
C SER A 758 -49.79 -126.34 30.38
N SER A 759 -48.65 -126.86 29.91
CA SER A 759 -47.40 -126.09 29.78
C SER A 759 -47.56 -124.93 28.78
N ALA A 760 -48.23 -125.18 27.65
CA ALA A 760 -48.51 -124.13 26.67
C ALA A 760 -49.40 -123.01 27.21
N LEU A 761 -50.42 -123.33 28.00
CA LEU A 761 -51.28 -122.32 28.62
C LEU A 761 -50.50 -121.44 29.63
N ASN A 762 -49.52 -122.00 30.34
CA ASN A 762 -48.65 -121.20 31.21
C ASN A 762 -47.78 -120.23 30.41
N ASN A 763 -47.18 -120.70 29.31
CA ASN A 763 -46.43 -119.84 28.38
C ASN A 763 -47.30 -118.72 27.80
N LEU A 764 -48.54 -119.04 27.38
CA LEU A 764 -49.48 -118.03 26.86
C LEU A 764 -49.88 -117.01 27.92
N LYS A 765 -50.05 -117.43 29.17
CA LYS A 765 -50.31 -116.51 30.29
C LYS A 765 -49.14 -115.54 30.50
N GLN A 766 -47.90 -116.01 30.43
CA GLN A 766 -46.71 -115.16 30.54
C GLN A 766 -46.56 -114.23 29.31
N ALA A 767 -46.77 -114.75 28.10
CA ALA A 767 -46.78 -113.95 26.88
C ALA A 767 -47.83 -112.82 26.96
N LYS A 768 -49.02 -113.14 27.50
CA LYS A 768 -50.10 -112.17 27.68
C LYS A 768 -49.72 -111.07 28.66
N GLU A 769 -49.10 -111.41 29.79
CA GLU A 769 -48.66 -110.40 30.75
C GLU A 769 -47.57 -109.48 30.16
N ASN A 770 -46.61 -110.02 29.42
CA ASN A 770 -45.61 -109.21 28.72
C ASN A 770 -46.24 -108.26 27.71
N THR A 771 -47.21 -108.72 26.89
CA THR A 771 -47.93 -107.82 25.98
C THR A 771 -48.74 -106.76 26.73
N ARG A 772 -49.31 -107.08 27.89
CA ARG A 772 -50.07 -106.13 28.71
C ARG A 772 -49.19 -105.03 29.28
N GLN A 773 -47.97 -105.35 29.71
CA GLN A 773 -47.00 -104.35 30.19
C GLN A 773 -46.60 -103.36 29.08
N VAL A 774 -46.41 -103.86 27.86
CA VAL A 774 -46.11 -102.99 26.71
C VAL A 774 -47.31 -102.09 26.37
N LEU A 775 -48.53 -102.64 26.38
CA LEU A 775 -49.76 -101.87 26.14
C LEU A 775 -50.09 -100.88 27.27
N LEU A 776 -49.53 -101.02 28.47
CA LEU A 776 -49.73 -100.04 29.54
C LEU A 776 -49.02 -98.72 29.23
N ILE A 777 -47.83 -98.80 28.63
CA ILE A 777 -46.99 -97.64 28.29
C ILE A 777 -47.26 -97.15 26.86
N PHE A 778 -47.47 -98.09 25.94
CA PHE A 778 -47.76 -97.84 24.53
C PHE A 778 -49.12 -98.46 24.16
N PRO A 779 -50.24 -97.82 24.55
CA PRO A 779 -51.60 -98.40 24.48
C PRO A 779 -52.09 -98.76 23.09
N TYR A 780 -51.45 -98.22 22.04
CA TYR A 780 -51.80 -98.46 20.64
C TYR A 780 -50.70 -99.25 19.90
N ASN A 781 -49.77 -99.86 20.63
CA ASN A 781 -48.66 -100.57 20.02
C ASN A 781 -49.15 -101.75 19.15
N GLU A 782 -48.80 -101.69 17.87
CA GLU A 782 -49.25 -102.67 16.88
C GLU A 782 -48.83 -104.09 17.24
N ILE A 783 -47.56 -104.31 17.58
CA ILE A 783 -47.02 -105.65 17.83
C ILE A 783 -47.68 -106.27 19.07
N ALA A 784 -47.76 -105.52 20.16
CA ALA A 784 -48.38 -105.97 21.41
C ALA A 784 -49.88 -106.25 21.24
N GLY A 785 -50.61 -105.34 20.57
CA GLY A 785 -52.04 -105.46 20.31
C GLY A 785 -52.37 -106.70 19.49
N GLN A 786 -51.64 -106.91 18.38
CA GLN A 786 -51.80 -108.09 17.53
C GLN A 786 -51.43 -109.38 18.25
N LEU A 787 -50.32 -109.40 19.00
CA LEU A 787 -49.88 -110.59 19.72
C LEU A 787 -50.87 -110.97 20.83
N ASN A 788 -51.44 -110.00 21.54
CA ASN A 788 -52.48 -110.23 22.53
C ASN A 788 -53.74 -110.87 21.90
N LEU A 789 -54.17 -110.41 20.72
CA LEU A 789 -55.27 -111.04 19.97
C LEU A 789 -54.93 -112.46 19.50
N LYS A 790 -53.69 -112.71 19.04
CA LYS A 790 -53.21 -114.04 18.65
C LYS A 790 -53.18 -115.02 19.83
N ILE A 791 -52.78 -114.55 21.00
CA ILE A 791 -52.81 -115.34 22.25
C ILE A 791 -54.24 -115.72 22.60
N ASP A 792 -55.18 -114.77 22.60
CA ASP A 792 -56.59 -115.03 22.89
C ASP A 792 -57.19 -116.09 21.95
N LYS A 793 -56.87 -116.00 20.65
CA LYS A 793 -57.30 -116.99 19.64
C LYS A 793 -56.76 -118.39 19.93
N LEU A 794 -55.53 -118.49 20.43
CA LEU A 794 -54.86 -119.77 20.66
C LEU A 794 -55.28 -120.42 21.98
N VAL A 795 -55.57 -119.61 23.01
CA VAL A 795 -56.06 -120.08 24.31
C VAL A 795 -57.46 -120.70 24.19
N ASP A 796 -58.38 -119.99 23.55
CA ASP A 796 -59.78 -120.42 23.39
C ASP A 796 -60.29 -120.13 21.96
N PRO A 797 -59.98 -121.03 21.00
CA PRO A 797 -60.41 -120.86 19.62
C PRO A 797 -61.93 -120.83 19.44
N ALA A 798 -62.68 -121.55 20.29
CA ALA A 798 -64.13 -121.68 20.14
C ALA A 798 -64.86 -120.37 20.49
N ASN A 799 -64.38 -119.66 21.52
CA ASN A 799 -64.97 -118.40 21.94
C ASN A 799 -64.43 -117.17 21.19
N PHE A 800 -63.23 -117.26 20.59
CA PHE A 800 -62.55 -116.11 19.97
C PHE A 800 -63.38 -115.40 18.91
N THR A 801 -64.10 -116.14 18.05
CA THR A 801 -64.94 -115.54 16.99
C THR A 801 -66.05 -114.64 17.57
N GLY A 802 -66.63 -115.01 18.72
CA GLY A 802 -67.63 -114.20 19.41
C GLY A 802 -67.03 -112.93 20.01
N GLN A 803 -65.84 -113.02 20.59
CA GLN A 803 -65.10 -111.86 21.14
C GLN A 803 -64.65 -110.90 20.03
N PHE A 804 -64.20 -111.43 18.89
CA PHE A 804 -63.80 -110.64 17.73
C PHE A 804 -64.98 -109.79 17.21
N ARG A 805 -66.17 -110.39 17.05
CA ARG A 805 -67.39 -109.66 16.64
C ARG A 805 -67.74 -108.52 17.58
N ARG A 806 -67.68 -108.75 18.90
CA ARG A 806 -67.96 -107.71 19.91
C ARG A 806 -66.99 -106.53 19.79
N LYS A 807 -65.69 -106.81 19.61
CA LYS A 807 -64.68 -105.75 19.41
C LYS A 807 -64.94 -104.91 18.16
N VAL A 808 -65.32 -105.53 17.03
CA VAL A 808 -65.70 -104.81 15.80
C VAL A 808 -66.92 -103.90 16.03
N GLN A 809 -67.93 -104.37 16.75
CA GLN A 809 -69.12 -103.56 17.09
C GLN A 809 -68.77 -102.38 18.01
N THR A 810 -67.90 -102.58 19.00
CA THR A 810 -67.42 -101.50 19.88
C THR A 810 -66.70 -100.41 19.09
N ILE A 811 -65.81 -100.79 18.17
CA ILE A 811 -65.11 -99.82 17.31
C ILE A 811 -66.11 -99.01 16.49
N ARG A 812 -67.11 -99.66 15.89
CA ARG A 812 -68.14 -98.98 15.08
C ARG A 812 -68.94 -97.95 15.89
N ALA A 813 -69.18 -98.20 17.17
CA ALA A 813 -69.90 -97.26 18.04
C ALA A 813 -69.03 -96.09 18.52
N GLU A 814 -67.72 -96.29 18.72
CA GLU A 814 -66.87 -95.35 19.45
C GLU A 814 -65.88 -94.56 18.57
N TYR A 815 -65.70 -94.90 17.29
CA TYR A 815 -64.65 -94.31 16.46
C TYR A 815 -64.74 -92.79 16.29
N LYS A 816 -65.93 -92.18 16.42
CA LYS A 816 -66.09 -90.71 16.34
C LYS A 816 -65.70 -89.99 17.63
N ARG A 817 -65.69 -90.70 18.76
CA ARG A 817 -65.36 -90.15 20.08
C ARG A 817 -63.91 -90.43 20.47
N ASN A 818 -63.41 -91.61 20.11
CA ASN A 818 -62.04 -92.01 20.38
C ASN A 818 -61.40 -92.60 19.12
N SER A 819 -61.16 -91.72 18.15
CA SER A 819 -60.74 -92.09 16.81
C SER A 819 -59.36 -92.76 16.78
N GLN A 820 -58.42 -92.28 17.59
CA GLN A 820 -57.07 -92.85 17.67
C GLN A 820 -57.10 -94.30 18.18
N LYS A 821 -57.78 -94.56 19.30
CA LYS A 821 -57.91 -95.91 19.86
C LYS A 821 -58.67 -96.83 18.93
N SER A 822 -59.85 -96.40 18.49
CA SER A 822 -60.76 -97.23 17.70
C SER A 822 -60.15 -97.61 16.36
N TYR A 823 -59.46 -96.66 15.71
CA TYR A 823 -58.70 -96.94 14.49
C TYR A 823 -57.51 -97.87 14.76
N SER A 824 -56.83 -97.70 15.91
CA SER A 824 -55.72 -98.59 16.26
C SER A 824 -56.17 -100.04 16.45
N ASP A 825 -57.19 -100.24 17.28
CA ASP A 825 -57.79 -101.54 17.57
C ASP A 825 -58.35 -102.19 16.29
N LEU A 826 -58.91 -101.39 15.37
CA LEU A 826 -59.42 -101.85 14.09
C LEU A 826 -58.34 -102.42 13.19
N LEU A 827 -57.22 -101.72 13.04
CA LEU A 827 -56.09 -102.19 12.24
C LEU A 827 -55.49 -103.47 12.85
N ASP A 828 -55.46 -103.58 14.18
CA ASP A 828 -55.00 -104.79 14.86
C ASP A 828 -55.94 -105.96 14.58
N LEU A 829 -57.26 -105.79 14.68
CA LEU A 829 -58.25 -106.80 14.26
C LEU A 829 -58.10 -107.16 12.78
N TYR A 830 -57.93 -106.17 11.91
CA TYR A 830 -57.75 -106.35 10.47
C TYR A 830 -56.53 -107.21 10.15
N SER A 831 -55.45 -107.11 10.92
CA SER A 831 -54.27 -107.95 10.76
C SER A 831 -54.51 -109.44 11.08
N ILE A 832 -55.49 -109.74 11.94
CA ILE A 832 -55.79 -111.08 12.43
C ILE A 832 -56.73 -111.84 11.47
N ASP A 833 -57.77 -111.16 10.98
CA ASP A 833 -58.70 -111.72 10.00
C ASP A 833 -59.26 -110.61 9.08
N LYS A 834 -58.63 -110.46 7.92
CA LYS A 834 -59.01 -109.46 6.91
C LYS A 834 -60.37 -109.73 6.29
N ASN A 835 -60.82 -110.98 6.29
CA ASN A 835 -62.03 -111.42 5.60
C ASN A 835 -63.24 -111.49 6.55
N PHE A 836 -63.09 -111.02 7.79
CA PHE A 836 -64.20 -110.95 8.74
C PHE A 836 -65.31 -110.01 8.19
N PRO A 837 -66.58 -110.46 8.13
CA PRO A 837 -67.65 -109.68 7.51
C PRO A 837 -67.79 -108.27 8.11
N GLY A 838 -67.79 -107.24 7.25
CA GLY A 838 -68.00 -105.85 7.64
C GLY A 838 -66.78 -105.09 8.17
N LEU A 839 -65.58 -105.70 8.18
CA LEU A 839 -64.36 -105.11 8.73
C LEU A 839 -63.65 -104.16 7.74
N ILE A 840 -63.65 -104.50 6.44
CA ILE A 840 -63.05 -103.66 5.39
C ILE A 840 -63.83 -102.36 5.24
N GLU A 841 -65.16 -102.43 5.20
CA GLU A 841 -66.03 -101.26 5.07
C GLU A 841 -65.87 -100.31 6.27
N LEU A 842 -65.73 -100.86 7.48
CA LEU A 842 -65.50 -100.06 8.69
C LEU A 842 -64.13 -99.39 8.69
N LYS A 843 -63.08 -100.07 8.18
CA LYS A 843 -61.76 -99.49 8.01
C LYS A 843 -61.79 -98.33 7.02
N ASP A 844 -62.43 -98.52 5.88
CA ASP A 844 -62.58 -97.48 4.87
C ASP A 844 -63.37 -96.26 5.40
N GLU A 845 -64.47 -96.50 6.13
CA GLU A 845 -65.28 -95.44 6.77
C GLU A 845 -64.44 -94.59 7.72
N ILE A 846 -63.63 -95.23 8.57
CA ILE A 846 -62.80 -94.54 9.55
C ILE A 846 -61.62 -93.82 8.89
N GLU A 847 -60.97 -94.42 7.89
CA GLU A 847 -59.88 -93.78 7.13
C GLU A 847 -60.35 -92.52 6.38
N ILE A 848 -61.59 -92.53 5.87
CA ILE A 848 -62.23 -91.37 5.26
C ILE A 848 -62.51 -90.29 6.32
N TYR A 849 -63.09 -90.67 7.46
CA TYR A 849 -63.37 -89.74 8.55
C TYR A 849 -62.11 -89.05 9.09
N LEU A 850 -61.00 -89.78 9.15
CA LEU A 850 -59.70 -89.29 9.63
C LEU A 850 -58.89 -88.53 8.57
N GLY A 851 -59.39 -88.40 7.34
CA GLY A 851 -58.67 -87.75 6.24
C GLY A 851 -57.45 -88.52 5.72
N LEU A 852 -57.33 -89.80 6.07
CA LEU A 852 -56.27 -90.70 5.60
C LEU A 852 -56.59 -91.31 4.24
N LYS A 853 -57.87 -91.33 3.86
CA LYS A 853 -58.37 -91.77 2.56
C LYS A 853 -59.31 -90.69 2.01
N LEU A 854 -59.27 -90.45 0.70
CA LEU A 854 -60.19 -89.51 0.07
C LEU A 854 -61.63 -90.06 0.14
N PRO A 855 -62.63 -89.24 0.54
CA PRO A 855 -64.02 -89.63 0.45
C PRO A 855 -64.41 -89.88 -1.01
N PRO A 856 -65.39 -90.76 -1.27
CA PRO A 856 -65.97 -90.87 -2.60
C PRO A 856 -66.56 -89.52 -3.05
N PRO A 857 -66.59 -89.23 -4.37
CA PRO A 857 -67.05 -87.94 -4.89
C PRO A 857 -68.46 -87.58 -4.39
N ASN A 858 -68.61 -86.42 -3.76
CA ASN A 858 -69.91 -85.85 -3.41
C ASN A 858 -70.36 -84.88 -4.52
N TYR A 859 -71.19 -85.37 -5.43
CA TYR A 859 -71.65 -84.61 -6.59
C TYR A 859 -72.36 -83.29 -6.25
N LYS A 860 -73.01 -83.18 -5.08
CA LYS A 860 -73.65 -81.94 -4.64
C LYS A 860 -72.63 -80.87 -4.25
N ALA A 861 -71.61 -81.26 -3.48
CA ALA A 861 -70.52 -80.36 -3.08
C ALA A 861 -69.67 -79.91 -4.30
N ILE A 862 -69.45 -80.82 -5.26
CA ILE A 862 -68.75 -80.50 -6.52
C ILE A 862 -69.54 -79.46 -7.34
N ALA A 863 -70.86 -79.61 -7.44
CA ALA A 863 -71.70 -78.64 -8.15
C ALA A 863 -71.67 -77.25 -7.48
N GLU A 864 -71.79 -77.20 -6.15
CA GLU A 864 -71.71 -75.94 -5.39
C GLU A 864 -70.33 -75.27 -5.51
N ALA A 865 -69.26 -76.04 -5.47
CA ALA A 865 -67.90 -75.55 -5.72
C ALA A 865 -67.75 -74.95 -7.13
N ALA A 866 -68.36 -75.58 -8.15
CA ALA A 866 -68.36 -75.07 -9.51
C ALA A 866 -69.13 -73.74 -9.66
N ASP A 867 -70.28 -73.60 -8.99
CA ASP A 867 -71.07 -72.36 -8.98
C ASP A 867 -70.32 -71.21 -8.31
N LEU A 868 -69.70 -71.46 -7.15
CA LEU A 868 -68.84 -70.50 -6.46
C LEU A 868 -67.66 -70.07 -7.34
N THR A 869 -67.03 -71.03 -8.04
CA THR A 869 -65.93 -70.75 -8.98
C THR A 869 -66.38 -69.86 -10.12
N LYS A 870 -67.58 -70.11 -10.69
CA LYS A 870 -68.14 -69.32 -11.78
C LYS A 870 -68.50 -67.89 -11.33
N SER A 871 -69.04 -67.74 -10.13
CA SER A 871 -69.33 -66.45 -9.51
C SER A 871 -68.05 -65.61 -9.33
N ALA A 872 -67.01 -66.20 -8.75
CA ALA A 872 -65.72 -65.55 -8.61
C ALA A 872 -65.07 -65.21 -9.97
N GLN A 873 -65.26 -66.06 -10.99
CA GLN A 873 -64.75 -65.79 -12.32
C GLN A 873 -65.43 -64.60 -12.99
N ALA A 874 -66.73 -64.38 -12.73
CA ALA A 874 -67.43 -63.20 -13.21
C ALA A 874 -66.87 -61.91 -12.60
N ILE A 875 -66.58 -61.92 -11.29
CA ILE A 875 -65.94 -60.79 -10.59
C ILE A 875 -64.57 -60.49 -11.21
N TYR A 876 -63.75 -61.52 -11.44
CA TYR A 876 -62.43 -61.34 -12.04
C TYR A 876 -62.49 -60.78 -13.48
N ARG A 877 -63.41 -61.28 -14.32
CA ARG A 877 -63.60 -60.79 -15.69
C ARG A 877 -64.14 -59.37 -15.77
N ALA A 878 -64.95 -58.96 -14.80
CA ALA A 878 -65.43 -57.58 -14.70
C ALA A 878 -64.30 -56.57 -14.39
N GLY A 879 -63.15 -57.06 -13.90
CA GLY A 879 -62.00 -56.21 -13.56
C GLY A 879 -62.19 -55.39 -12.28
N ASP A 880 -63.24 -55.65 -11.50
CA ASP A 880 -63.53 -54.95 -10.26
C ASP A 880 -62.61 -55.42 -9.13
N LYS A 881 -61.47 -54.74 -9.00
CA LYS A 881 -60.45 -55.05 -7.98
C LYS A 881 -60.95 -54.88 -6.55
N ILE A 882 -61.98 -54.06 -6.31
CA ILE A 882 -62.54 -53.86 -4.96
C ILE A 882 -63.29 -55.12 -4.51
N ALA A 883 -63.91 -55.83 -5.45
CA ALA A 883 -64.62 -57.09 -5.19
C ALA A 883 -63.70 -58.32 -5.18
N PHE A 884 -62.40 -58.19 -5.46
CA PHE A 884 -61.47 -59.33 -5.47
C PHE A 884 -61.35 -60.08 -4.13
N PRO A 885 -61.36 -59.43 -2.94
CA PRO A 885 -61.40 -60.15 -1.67
C PRO A 885 -62.62 -61.08 -1.54
N ILE A 886 -63.78 -60.64 -2.04
CA ILE A 886 -65.02 -61.45 -2.04
C ILE A 886 -64.84 -62.66 -2.95
N ALA A 887 -64.25 -62.47 -4.13
CA ALA A 887 -63.95 -63.56 -5.05
C ALA A 887 -62.96 -64.57 -4.46
N VAL A 888 -61.93 -64.11 -3.73
CA VAL A 888 -60.98 -64.99 -3.03
C VAL A 888 -61.71 -65.82 -1.97
N GLN A 889 -62.57 -65.22 -1.14
CA GLN A 889 -63.35 -65.93 -0.13
C GLN A 889 -64.30 -66.99 -0.74
N GLN A 890 -64.94 -66.68 -1.86
CA GLN A 890 -65.76 -67.64 -2.61
C GLN A 890 -64.91 -68.82 -3.11
N LEU A 891 -63.69 -68.56 -3.57
CA LEU A 891 -62.78 -69.59 -4.07
C LEU A 891 -62.18 -70.43 -2.94
N ASP A 892 -61.87 -69.84 -1.78
CA ASP A 892 -61.48 -70.60 -0.58
C ASP A 892 -62.58 -71.58 -0.17
N THR A 893 -63.83 -71.13 -0.20
CA THR A 893 -65.00 -71.99 0.06
C THR A 893 -65.12 -73.09 -1.00
N ALA A 894 -64.95 -72.75 -2.29
CA ALA A 894 -65.00 -73.72 -3.38
C ALA A 894 -63.91 -74.80 -3.27
N ILE A 895 -62.67 -74.41 -2.95
CA ILE A 895 -61.53 -75.32 -2.76
C ILE A 895 -61.74 -76.22 -1.54
N LYS A 896 -62.39 -75.72 -0.49
CA LYS A 896 -62.74 -76.52 0.69
C LYS A 896 -63.80 -77.59 0.37
N LEU A 897 -64.77 -77.26 -0.49
CA LEU A 897 -65.83 -78.18 -0.93
C LEU A 897 -65.34 -79.22 -1.96
N ASP A 898 -64.46 -78.80 -2.87
CA ASP A 898 -63.79 -79.66 -3.85
C ASP A 898 -62.28 -79.35 -3.90
N PRO A 899 -61.46 -80.07 -3.11
CA PRO A 899 -60.01 -79.88 -3.11
C PRO A 899 -59.31 -80.20 -4.44
N GLN A 900 -60.00 -80.85 -5.40
CA GLN A 900 -59.47 -81.17 -6.73
C GLN A 900 -59.88 -80.15 -7.81
N ASN A 901 -60.60 -79.09 -7.44
CA ASN A 901 -61.03 -78.05 -8.39
C ASN A 901 -59.86 -77.15 -8.83
N ILE A 902 -59.13 -77.61 -9.85
CA ILE A 902 -57.96 -76.91 -10.40
C ILE A 902 -58.34 -75.54 -10.98
N THR A 903 -59.57 -75.36 -11.45
CA THR A 903 -60.05 -74.09 -11.99
C THR A 903 -60.17 -73.04 -10.88
N ALA A 904 -60.74 -73.40 -9.73
CA ALA A 904 -60.85 -72.51 -8.58
C ALA A 904 -59.47 -72.11 -8.05
N ILE A 905 -58.57 -73.09 -7.93
CA ILE A 905 -57.18 -72.88 -7.48
C ILE A 905 -56.45 -71.87 -8.37
N ARG A 906 -56.44 -72.11 -9.69
CA ARG A 906 -55.75 -71.22 -10.65
C ARG A 906 -56.36 -69.82 -10.69
N LEU A 907 -57.68 -69.72 -10.57
CA LEU A 907 -58.37 -68.43 -10.54
C LEU A 907 -58.04 -67.66 -9.26
N LYS A 908 -57.99 -68.33 -8.11
CA LYS A 908 -57.61 -67.72 -6.82
C LYS A 908 -56.20 -67.16 -6.90
N ASP A 909 -55.24 -67.96 -7.39
CA ASP A 909 -53.86 -67.51 -7.56
C ASP A 909 -53.79 -66.30 -8.51
N SER A 910 -54.52 -66.32 -9.64
CA SER A 910 -54.55 -65.21 -10.61
C SER A 910 -55.12 -63.91 -10.01
N ILE A 911 -56.20 -64.02 -9.22
CA ILE A 911 -56.79 -62.89 -8.51
C ILE A 911 -55.81 -62.36 -7.46
N GLN A 912 -55.19 -63.24 -6.66
CA GLN A 912 -54.22 -62.86 -5.63
C GLN A 912 -52.98 -62.17 -6.22
N MET A 913 -52.49 -62.61 -7.39
CA MET A 913 -51.43 -61.89 -8.13
C MET A 913 -51.91 -60.50 -8.58
N SER A 914 -53.16 -60.38 -9.05
CA SER A 914 -53.74 -59.13 -9.60
C SER A 914 -54.16 -58.10 -8.54
N MET A 915 -54.45 -58.56 -7.32
CA MET A 915 -54.70 -57.72 -6.14
C MET A 915 -53.45 -56.95 -5.72
N GLY A 916 -52.26 -57.47 -6.04
CA GLY A 916 -51.00 -56.93 -5.54
C GLY A 916 -50.77 -57.26 -4.08
N GLY A 917 -49.59 -56.93 -3.57
CA GLY A 917 -49.30 -57.11 -2.15
C GLY A 917 -49.94 -55.99 -1.31
N ALA A 918 -50.44 -56.31 -0.13
CA ALA A 918 -51.01 -55.33 0.80
C ALA A 918 -49.93 -54.63 1.66
N ALA A 919 -48.72 -55.19 1.75
CA ALA A 919 -47.64 -54.65 2.57
C ALA A 919 -47.06 -53.33 2.01
N ALA A 920 -46.88 -52.32 2.87
CA ALA A 920 -46.24 -51.07 2.46
C ALA A 920 -44.71 -51.20 2.46
N VAL A 921 -44.08 -50.80 1.35
CA VAL A 921 -42.64 -50.89 1.14
C VAL A 921 -41.87 -49.68 1.67
N VAL A 922 -42.44 -48.48 1.58
CA VAL A 922 -41.81 -47.24 2.02
C VAL A 922 -42.85 -46.32 2.66
N LEU A 923 -42.48 -45.62 3.73
CA LEU A 923 -43.34 -44.63 4.37
C LEU A 923 -43.26 -43.26 3.66
N SER A 924 -44.27 -42.42 3.87
CA SER A 924 -44.22 -41.00 3.51
C SER A 924 -43.14 -40.26 4.31
N ALA A 925 -42.68 -39.09 3.84
CA ALA A 925 -41.69 -38.29 4.59
C ALA A 925 -42.17 -37.94 6.01
N ALA A 926 -43.45 -37.62 6.16
CA ALA A 926 -44.07 -37.30 7.45
C ALA A 926 -44.14 -38.54 8.37
N ASP A 927 -44.59 -39.68 7.84
CA ASP A 927 -44.70 -40.92 8.61
C ASP A 927 -43.32 -41.48 8.99
N GLU A 928 -42.33 -41.40 8.10
CA GLU A 928 -40.96 -41.80 8.42
C GLU A 928 -40.37 -40.94 9.55
N THR A 929 -40.61 -39.63 9.52
CA THR A 929 -40.17 -38.71 10.58
C THR A 929 -40.79 -39.09 11.93
N LYS A 930 -42.11 -39.34 11.96
CA LYS A 930 -42.79 -39.83 13.17
C LYS A 930 -42.28 -41.20 13.62
N TYR A 931 -41.97 -42.10 12.68
CA TYR A 931 -41.40 -43.42 12.99
C TYR A 931 -40.05 -43.27 13.69
N GLN A 932 -39.15 -42.45 13.16
CA GLN A 932 -37.85 -42.19 13.77
C GLN A 932 -37.97 -41.51 15.14
N GLN A 933 -38.92 -40.59 15.30
CA GLN A 933 -39.23 -39.99 16.61
C GLN A 933 -39.68 -41.08 17.61
N ALA A 934 -40.60 -41.96 17.22
CA ALA A 934 -41.06 -43.05 18.06
C ALA A 934 -39.92 -44.00 18.48
N VAL A 935 -39.03 -44.34 17.54
CA VAL A 935 -37.84 -45.17 17.82
C VAL A 935 -36.89 -44.46 18.80
N SER A 936 -36.61 -43.17 18.57
CA SER A 936 -35.76 -42.36 19.46
C SER A 936 -36.34 -42.29 20.87
N GLU A 937 -37.64 -42.02 21.00
CA GLU A 937 -38.30 -41.97 22.32
C GLU A 937 -38.29 -43.34 23.01
N LEU A 938 -38.47 -44.44 22.27
CA LEU A 938 -38.33 -45.79 22.82
C LEU A 938 -36.91 -46.07 23.32
N GLN A 939 -35.88 -45.65 22.57
CA GLN A 939 -34.47 -45.79 22.96
C GLN A 939 -34.11 -44.97 24.21
N LYS A 940 -34.73 -43.79 24.37
CA LYS A 940 -34.61 -42.97 25.59
C LYS A 940 -35.38 -43.55 26.79
N GLY A 941 -36.15 -44.63 26.61
CA GLY A 941 -36.97 -45.25 27.65
C GLY A 941 -38.38 -44.68 27.79
N ASN A 942 -38.78 -43.72 26.94
CA ASN A 942 -40.08 -43.04 27.00
C ASN A 942 -41.17 -43.87 26.31
N LYS A 943 -41.48 -45.04 26.89
CA LYS A 943 -42.38 -46.05 26.30
C LYS A 943 -43.79 -45.51 25.97
N VAL A 944 -44.36 -44.64 26.81
CA VAL A 944 -45.71 -44.09 26.62
C VAL A 944 -45.77 -43.13 25.43
N ILE A 945 -44.75 -42.27 25.28
CA ILE A 945 -44.66 -41.33 24.15
C ILE A 945 -44.43 -42.09 22.84
N ALA A 946 -43.53 -43.09 22.88
CA ALA A 946 -43.31 -43.97 21.74
C ALA A 946 -44.59 -44.72 21.32
N ALA A 947 -45.36 -45.23 22.29
CA ALA A 947 -46.66 -45.88 22.01
C ALA A 947 -47.66 -44.91 21.37
N ALA A 948 -47.79 -43.69 21.88
CA ALA A 948 -48.69 -42.68 21.32
C ALA A 948 -48.31 -42.29 19.87
N LEU A 949 -47.01 -42.11 19.59
CA LEU A 949 -46.52 -41.82 18.24
C LEU A 949 -46.78 -42.99 17.28
N VAL A 950 -46.63 -44.23 17.73
CA VAL A 950 -46.94 -45.42 16.92
C VAL A 950 -48.44 -45.56 16.69
N GLU A 951 -49.31 -45.27 17.65
CA GLU A 951 -50.76 -45.28 17.41
C GLU A 951 -51.19 -44.22 16.40
N GLN A 952 -50.55 -43.05 16.42
CA GLN A 952 -50.76 -42.04 15.38
C GLN A 952 -50.30 -42.53 14.01
N LEU A 953 -49.18 -43.27 13.92
CA LEU A 953 -48.74 -43.88 12.67
C LEU A 953 -49.75 -44.93 12.17
N MET A 954 -50.34 -45.72 13.07
CA MET A 954 -51.33 -46.75 12.71
C MET A 954 -52.63 -46.19 12.12
N GLN A 955 -52.88 -44.89 12.24
CA GLN A 955 -54.00 -44.21 11.57
C GLN A 955 -53.77 -44.00 10.06
N SER A 956 -52.50 -43.91 9.63
CA SER A 956 -52.13 -43.80 8.20
C SER A 956 -52.26 -45.18 7.53
N PRO A 957 -53.07 -45.33 6.46
CA PRO A 957 -53.24 -46.61 5.77
C PRO A 957 -51.91 -47.21 5.26
N ASN A 958 -51.01 -46.37 4.75
CA ASN A 958 -49.68 -46.80 4.30
C ASN A 958 -48.85 -47.30 5.50
N ALA A 959 -48.73 -46.51 6.56
CA ALA A 959 -47.92 -46.88 7.73
C ALA A 959 -48.45 -48.12 8.47
N ARG A 960 -49.78 -48.28 8.58
CA ARG A 960 -50.42 -49.48 9.17
C ARG A 960 -49.99 -50.78 8.48
N ASN A 961 -49.81 -50.74 7.17
CA ASN A 961 -49.44 -51.89 6.35
C ASN A 961 -47.93 -52.13 6.30
N SER A 962 -47.11 -51.23 6.84
CA SER A 962 -45.67 -51.37 6.88
C SER A 962 -45.23 -52.43 7.89
N ALA A 963 -44.27 -53.28 7.50
CA ALA A 963 -43.73 -54.32 8.38
C ALA A 963 -43.00 -53.71 9.59
N LYS A 964 -42.16 -52.69 9.36
CA LYS A 964 -41.36 -52.06 10.43
C LYS A 964 -42.21 -51.33 11.47
N VAL A 965 -43.34 -50.76 11.07
CA VAL A 965 -44.27 -50.09 12.01
C VAL A 965 -44.98 -51.12 12.87
N ARG A 966 -45.46 -52.22 12.28
CA ARG A 966 -46.10 -53.32 13.02
C ARG A 966 -45.14 -54.03 13.97
N GLU A 967 -43.90 -54.24 13.54
CA GLU A 967 -42.86 -54.81 14.40
C GLU A 967 -42.53 -53.89 15.58
N LEU A 968 -42.41 -52.57 15.32
CA LEU A 968 -42.22 -51.58 16.37
C LEU A 968 -43.39 -51.60 17.35
N LYS A 969 -44.64 -51.65 16.86
CA LYS A 969 -45.84 -51.78 17.70
C LYS A 969 -45.78 -53.03 18.58
N LYS A 970 -45.55 -54.21 17.98
CA LYS A 970 -45.45 -55.48 18.72
C LYS A 970 -44.37 -55.44 19.79
N ARG A 971 -43.23 -54.81 19.50
CA ARG A 971 -42.13 -54.65 20.45
C ARG A 971 -42.51 -53.71 21.59
N ILE A 972 -43.20 -52.61 21.31
CA ILE A 972 -43.69 -51.68 22.34
C ILE A 972 -44.75 -52.36 23.21
N ASP A 973 -45.72 -53.05 22.60
CA ASP A 973 -46.80 -53.77 23.30
C ASP A 973 -46.25 -54.88 24.22
N ALA A 974 -45.15 -55.53 23.84
CA ALA A 974 -44.48 -56.53 24.71
C ALA A 974 -43.66 -55.92 25.85
N LEU A 975 -43.38 -54.62 25.81
CA LEU A 975 -42.61 -53.88 26.82
C LEU A 975 -43.48 -53.04 27.77
N LEU A 976 -44.78 -52.95 27.46
CA LEU A 976 -45.85 -52.42 28.30
C LEU A 976 -46.44 -53.56 29.12
#